data_AF-A0A1M6H0R0-F1
#
_entry.id   AF-A0A1M6H0R0-F1
#
_cell.length_a   1.000
_cell.length_b   1.000
_cell.length_c   1.000
_cell.angle_alpha   90.00
_cell.angle_beta   90.00
_cell.angle_gamma   90.00
#
_symmetry.space_group_name_H-M   'P 1'
#
loop_
_entity.id
_entity.type
_entity.pdbx_description
1 polymer ?
#
loop_
_entity_poly.entity_id
_entity_poly.type
_entity_poly.pdbx_seq_one_letter_code
_entity_poly.pdbx_strand_id
1 'polypeptide(L)'
;MKRRSKNFHYSVMVMLFAFYQLSFSQSAANDLISSQIDAEVNEMMKEGDIPGVSVIIINGDKNEIRNYGYANLEKEILVTSNTLFELGSCTKAFTALAVANLVDQNKISLTSDVQTYLPWFKVFYEGDPVNIKVEHLLHHTSGIPWSTISKIPESNDENALEETIKAIAGQELEELPGQEYEYATVNYDILALIIEKVTHISFENYLQNEVLKKIGLDQTTIGEPKDDKMMSSGYKISFFQPRKYNAPRFKGNNAAGYVISNAEDISKWLQFQMGLLQLDFYEIAQQTHQRDETVPLHNMSSYAMGWEVSLSGNGEIYHSGLNPNFTSYITFRPDEKLGVAVLANSNSTYTPMIGDHVMKIIAGEKVVNEFDPGDRGDKTFSILSITLLVYLLILTSYFFWAILDIVNKKREFQGLDKSVLKKSSTMLLSIVPFILGLIILPQAIANFDWKSILVWTPESFDFMIKLVIGAMAASYFVYVFTMCFPEKNAYKRAIPRIVLMSILSGLSNVVAIIIITSAIGSDVDLEYIIYFYLLTISVYLLGRRFVQVNLIRFARGLVFDLRVRLVDKIFATSYQKFERIDRGRIYTVLNDDVNSIGQSTNIFVGLITSVITTIGAFIYLASIAFWATVLSILLIVALAAIYYSVVQSTNTYFEKARDERNIFMRLLNGMIDGFKEISLHRNKKHEYQEDITLSADRFRKKISIADVRFVNAFLTGESLLVVLLGVVAFGMPEFFPDMKLYTLMSFVVVLLYLIGPINGILNSVPGLMQLKVAWNRIHRFLEEIPADIHVANSIPNVENKKLHNLSLDQIEYEYKDTDGNTVFGIGPIDLTLKSGEITFIVGGNGSGKTTLAKLLTGLYKPTGGAVKINNHSLSNLELSEYFSVVFSPSHLFKKLYNIDARGKEKEIDALLNTLQLKEKVKIINNEYSTIDLSAGQRKRLALFQCYLENSPIYLFDEWAADQDPGFRNFFYRTLLPEMKAMGKTIIAITHDDHYFDVADTVYEMREGQLKQYRKELAIESVFSNE
;
A
#
# COMPACT_ATOMS: atom_id res chain seq x y z
N MET A 1 -79.69 56.51 -29.46
CA MET A 1 -79.02 55.36 -30.10
C MET A 1 -77.49 55.53 -30.28
N LYS A 2 -76.74 56.10 -29.32
CA LYS A 2 -75.27 56.31 -29.46
C LYS A 2 -74.40 55.66 -28.37
N ARG A 3 -74.98 54.80 -27.51
CA ARG A 3 -74.25 54.14 -26.40
C ARG A 3 -74.06 52.62 -26.53
N ARG A 4 -74.62 51.98 -27.58
CA ARG A 4 -74.52 50.52 -27.79
C ARG A 4 -73.41 50.06 -28.75
N SER A 5 -72.77 50.93 -29.55
CA SER A 5 -71.71 50.49 -30.48
C SER A 5 -70.28 50.47 -29.88
N LYS A 6 -70.02 51.21 -28.79
CA LYS A 6 -68.69 51.20 -28.12
C LYS A 6 -68.40 49.91 -27.36
N ASN A 7 -69.42 49.28 -26.75
CA ASN A 7 -69.22 48.03 -25.99
C ASN A 7 -68.97 46.82 -26.89
N PHE A 8 -69.44 46.84 -28.15
CA PHE A 8 -69.18 45.76 -29.11
C PHE A 8 -67.71 45.76 -29.58
N HIS A 9 -67.11 46.93 -29.79
CA HIS A 9 -65.69 47.03 -30.20
C HIS A 9 -64.73 46.64 -29.06
N TYR A 10 -65.05 46.98 -27.80
CA TYR A 10 -64.25 46.54 -26.65
C TYR A 10 -64.33 45.03 -26.41
N SER A 11 -65.49 44.42 -26.63
CA SER A 11 -65.67 42.96 -26.47
C SER A 11 -64.89 42.17 -27.52
N VAL A 12 -64.86 42.66 -28.77
CA VAL A 12 -64.09 42.04 -29.87
C VAL A 12 -62.58 42.24 -29.68
N MET A 13 -62.12 43.39 -29.17
CA MET A 13 -60.70 43.60 -28.84
C MET A 13 -60.22 42.71 -27.69
N VAL A 14 -61.03 42.52 -26.64
CA VAL A 14 -60.70 41.63 -25.52
C VAL A 14 -60.68 40.16 -25.97
N MET A 15 -61.57 39.75 -26.87
CA MET A 15 -61.54 38.41 -27.47
C MET A 15 -60.29 38.20 -28.35
N LEU A 16 -59.93 39.18 -29.18
CA LEU A 16 -58.72 39.11 -30.01
C LEU A 16 -57.44 39.13 -29.17
N PHE A 17 -57.40 39.85 -28.05
CA PHE A 17 -56.26 39.87 -27.12
C PHE A 17 -56.17 38.56 -26.32
N ALA A 18 -57.30 37.96 -25.94
CA ALA A 18 -57.34 36.63 -25.30
C ALA A 18 -56.90 35.52 -26.27
N PHE A 19 -57.30 35.58 -27.55
CA PHE A 19 -56.79 34.67 -28.58
C PHE A 19 -55.29 34.87 -28.85
N TYR A 20 -54.79 36.12 -28.83
CA TYR A 20 -53.34 36.39 -28.95
C TYR A 20 -52.54 35.84 -27.75
N GLN A 21 -53.07 35.95 -26.53
CA GLN A 21 -52.43 35.42 -25.32
C GLN A 21 -52.45 33.88 -25.24
N LEU A 22 -53.54 33.25 -25.68
CA LEU A 22 -53.62 31.79 -25.79
C LEU A 22 -52.62 31.23 -26.82
N SER A 23 -52.47 31.88 -27.97
CA SER A 23 -51.47 31.48 -28.98
C SER A 23 -50.03 31.72 -28.51
N PHE A 24 -49.76 32.79 -27.75
CA PHE A 24 -48.42 33.08 -27.21
C PHE A 24 -48.03 32.13 -26.07
N SER A 25 -49.00 31.73 -25.23
CA SER A 25 -48.77 30.75 -24.15
C SER A 25 -48.49 29.34 -24.69
N GLN A 26 -49.07 28.96 -25.84
CA GLN A 26 -48.84 27.66 -26.46
C GLN A 26 -47.51 27.59 -27.22
N SER A 27 -47.06 28.71 -27.82
CA SER A 27 -45.71 28.84 -28.39
C SER A 27 -44.64 28.76 -27.29
N ALA A 28 -44.80 29.53 -26.21
CA ALA A 28 -43.84 29.55 -25.12
C ALA A 28 -43.72 28.19 -24.39
N ALA A 29 -44.81 27.44 -24.25
CA ALA A 29 -44.78 26.10 -23.67
C ALA A 29 -44.09 25.07 -24.58
N ASN A 30 -44.32 25.12 -25.89
CA ASN A 30 -43.64 24.26 -26.86
C ASN A 30 -42.14 24.58 -26.95
N ASP A 31 -41.76 25.86 -26.91
CA ASP A 31 -40.36 26.28 -26.88
C ASP A 31 -39.65 25.79 -25.61
N LEU A 32 -40.36 25.77 -24.46
CA LEU A 32 -39.84 25.26 -23.19
C LEU A 32 -39.57 23.75 -23.24
N ILE A 33 -40.54 22.95 -23.70
CA ILE A 33 -40.41 21.49 -23.87
C ILE A 33 -39.29 21.17 -24.86
N SER A 34 -39.25 21.90 -25.98
CA SER A 34 -38.20 21.76 -26.99
C SER A 34 -36.80 21.97 -26.40
N SER A 35 -36.62 23.05 -25.61
CA SER A 35 -35.34 23.34 -24.96
C SER A 35 -34.96 22.31 -23.89
N GLN A 36 -35.96 21.74 -23.20
CA GLN A 36 -35.76 20.70 -22.20
C GLN A 36 -35.24 19.40 -22.85
N ILE A 37 -35.82 19.00 -23.99
CA ILE A 37 -35.36 17.83 -24.76
C ILE A 37 -33.92 18.02 -25.21
N ASP A 38 -33.58 19.18 -25.78
CA ASP A 38 -32.20 19.44 -26.22
C ASP A 38 -31.20 19.41 -25.07
N ALA A 39 -31.56 19.98 -23.92
CA ALA A 39 -30.70 19.94 -22.73
C ALA A 39 -30.46 18.49 -22.27
N GLU A 40 -31.53 17.70 -22.15
CA GLU A 40 -31.49 16.31 -21.70
C GLU A 40 -30.63 15.43 -22.63
N VAL A 41 -30.86 15.53 -23.95
CA VAL A 41 -30.12 14.74 -24.95
C VAL A 41 -28.64 15.11 -24.92
N ASN A 42 -28.29 16.40 -24.89
CA ASN A 42 -26.90 16.83 -24.87
C ASN A 42 -26.17 16.43 -23.58
N GLU A 43 -26.86 16.47 -22.43
CA GLU A 43 -26.31 16.03 -21.15
C GLU A 43 -25.99 14.53 -21.18
N MET A 44 -26.95 13.69 -21.57
CA MET A 44 -26.74 12.25 -21.65
C MET A 44 -25.73 11.83 -22.72
N MET A 45 -25.68 12.52 -23.86
CA MET A 45 -24.64 12.29 -24.87
C MET A 45 -23.25 12.53 -24.30
N LYS A 46 -23.10 13.58 -23.47
CA LYS A 46 -21.83 13.90 -22.82
C LYS A 46 -21.48 12.89 -21.73
N GLU A 47 -22.45 12.45 -20.93
CA GLU A 47 -22.20 11.44 -19.89
C GLU A 47 -21.90 10.05 -20.45
N GLY A 48 -22.60 9.67 -21.53
CA GLY A 48 -22.46 8.38 -22.19
C GLY A 48 -21.37 8.32 -23.26
N ASP A 49 -20.56 9.39 -23.41
CA ASP A 49 -19.52 9.52 -24.44
C ASP A 49 -20.04 9.15 -25.84
N ILE A 50 -21.25 9.62 -26.19
CA ILE A 50 -21.92 9.30 -27.45
C ILE A 50 -21.57 10.36 -28.51
N PRO A 51 -20.83 10.03 -29.58
CA PRO A 51 -20.40 11.03 -30.55
C PRO A 51 -21.54 11.63 -31.37
N GLY A 52 -22.54 10.83 -31.76
CA GLY A 52 -23.64 11.26 -32.60
C GLY A 52 -24.93 10.51 -32.34
N VAL A 53 -26.05 11.24 -32.33
CA VAL A 53 -27.39 10.74 -32.05
C VAL A 53 -28.40 11.35 -33.03
N SER A 54 -29.37 10.56 -33.47
CA SER A 54 -30.60 11.06 -34.07
C SER A 54 -31.81 10.66 -33.22
N VAL A 55 -32.64 11.64 -32.86
CA VAL A 55 -33.85 11.47 -32.05
C VAL A 55 -35.06 11.76 -32.93
N ILE A 56 -35.96 10.80 -33.02
CA ILE A 56 -37.24 10.88 -33.73
C ILE A 56 -38.33 11.04 -32.67
N ILE A 57 -39.21 12.02 -32.86
CA ILE A 57 -40.28 12.34 -31.92
C ILE A 57 -41.59 12.47 -32.71
N ILE A 58 -42.58 11.68 -32.33
CA ILE A 58 -43.94 11.74 -32.84
C ILE A 58 -44.86 12.10 -31.69
N ASN A 59 -45.63 13.18 -31.86
CA ASN A 59 -46.64 13.63 -30.91
C ASN A 59 -47.92 13.99 -31.65
N GLY A 60 -48.86 13.04 -31.71
CA GLY A 60 -50.04 13.13 -32.56
C GLY A 60 -49.67 13.23 -34.04
N ASP A 61 -50.09 14.32 -34.69
CA ASP A 61 -49.80 14.56 -36.11
C ASP A 61 -48.46 15.29 -36.36
N LYS A 62 -47.73 15.65 -35.29
CA LYS A 62 -46.42 16.30 -35.41
C LYS A 62 -45.31 15.25 -35.40
N ASN A 63 -44.42 15.37 -36.37
CA ASN A 63 -43.23 14.55 -36.50
C ASN A 63 -42.00 15.46 -36.53
N GLU A 64 -41.04 15.17 -35.67
CA GLU A 64 -39.82 15.95 -35.51
C GLU A 64 -38.60 15.02 -35.46
N ILE A 65 -37.55 15.37 -36.20
CA ILE A 65 -36.25 14.69 -36.18
C ILE A 65 -35.21 15.68 -35.71
N ARG A 66 -34.51 15.33 -34.63
CA ARG A 66 -33.41 16.11 -34.07
C ARG A 66 -32.11 15.34 -34.19
N ASN A 67 -31.08 15.99 -34.71
CA ASN A 67 -29.78 15.38 -34.95
C ASN A 67 -28.72 16.10 -34.12
N TYR A 68 -27.88 15.34 -33.44
CA TYR A 68 -26.88 15.85 -32.51
C TYR A 68 -25.52 15.22 -32.79
N GLY A 69 -24.47 16.01 -32.59
CA GLY A 69 -23.08 15.55 -32.69
C GLY A 69 -22.66 15.10 -34.09
N TYR A 70 -21.78 14.09 -34.14
CA TYR A 70 -21.02 13.70 -35.33
C TYR A 70 -21.27 12.24 -35.73
N ALA A 71 -21.66 12.04 -36.99
CA ALA A 71 -21.66 10.73 -37.65
C ALA A 71 -20.23 10.18 -37.77
N ASN A 72 -19.24 11.05 -37.92
CA ASN A 72 -17.82 10.72 -37.83
C ASN A 72 -17.07 11.81 -37.04
N LEU A 73 -16.62 11.48 -35.84
CA LEU A 73 -15.95 12.36 -34.91
C LEU A 73 -14.58 12.83 -35.43
N GLU A 74 -13.79 11.94 -36.04
CA GLU A 74 -12.45 12.28 -36.54
C GLU A 74 -12.46 13.26 -37.72
N LYS A 75 -13.50 13.18 -38.57
CA LYS A 75 -13.69 14.03 -39.74
C LYS A 75 -14.66 15.18 -39.50
N GLU A 76 -15.19 15.30 -38.28
CA GLU A 76 -16.21 16.29 -37.89
C GLU A 76 -17.44 16.29 -38.82
N ILE A 77 -17.85 15.12 -39.32
CA ILE A 77 -19.06 15.00 -40.15
C ILE A 77 -20.27 14.94 -39.23
N LEU A 78 -21.17 15.92 -39.34
CA LEU A 78 -22.37 16.03 -38.50
C LEU A 78 -23.38 14.91 -38.79
N VAL A 79 -24.13 14.50 -37.76
CA VAL A 79 -25.32 13.67 -37.95
C VAL A 79 -26.39 14.46 -38.71
N THR A 80 -27.04 13.80 -39.65
CA THR A 80 -28.18 14.32 -40.43
C THR A 80 -29.30 13.29 -40.41
N SER A 81 -30.53 13.67 -40.79
CA SER A 81 -31.66 12.73 -40.84
C SER A 81 -31.47 11.57 -41.81
N ASN A 82 -30.53 11.69 -42.76
CA ASN A 82 -30.14 10.64 -43.70
C ASN A 82 -28.99 9.75 -43.22
N THR A 83 -28.39 10.05 -42.07
CA THR A 83 -27.28 9.26 -41.52
C THR A 83 -27.77 7.86 -41.16
N LEU A 84 -27.04 6.83 -41.59
CA LEU A 84 -27.37 5.44 -41.33
C LEU A 84 -26.74 4.96 -40.03
N PHE A 85 -27.51 4.19 -39.26
CA PHE A 85 -27.13 3.56 -38.00
C PHE A 85 -27.59 2.09 -38.02
N GLU A 86 -26.86 1.22 -37.33
CA GLU A 86 -27.36 -0.12 -37.03
C GLU A 86 -28.40 -0.03 -35.90
N LEU A 87 -29.52 -0.74 -36.07
CA LEU A 87 -30.60 -0.72 -35.10
C LEU A 87 -30.38 -1.72 -33.95
N GLY A 88 -29.41 -2.64 -34.03
CA GLY A 88 -29.27 -3.69 -33.03
C GLY A 88 -30.55 -4.52 -32.91
N SER A 89 -30.85 -5.00 -31.69
CA SER A 89 -32.03 -5.83 -31.40
C SER A 89 -33.40 -5.26 -31.77
N CYS A 90 -33.55 -3.95 -32.01
CA CYS A 90 -34.77 -3.39 -32.61
C CYS A 90 -35.09 -4.01 -33.99
N THR A 91 -34.10 -4.62 -34.63
CA THR A 91 -34.24 -5.46 -35.83
C THR A 91 -35.28 -6.57 -35.66
N LYS A 92 -35.42 -7.14 -34.45
CA LYS A 92 -36.34 -8.25 -34.17
C LYS A 92 -37.79 -7.90 -34.49
N ALA A 93 -38.22 -6.66 -34.27
CA ALA A 93 -39.55 -6.20 -34.63
C ALA A 93 -39.83 -6.30 -36.14
N PHE A 94 -38.83 -6.05 -36.99
CA PHE A 94 -38.96 -6.20 -38.44
C PHE A 94 -39.07 -7.68 -38.84
N THR A 95 -38.26 -8.54 -38.22
CA THR A 95 -38.30 -9.99 -38.44
C THR A 95 -39.61 -10.61 -37.96
N ALA A 96 -40.10 -10.20 -36.79
CA ALA A 96 -41.39 -10.62 -36.26
C ALA A 96 -42.54 -10.24 -37.21
N LEU A 97 -42.53 -9.02 -37.74
CA LEU A 97 -43.52 -8.60 -38.74
C LEU A 97 -43.44 -9.46 -40.02
N ALA A 98 -42.23 -9.83 -40.45
CA ALA A 98 -42.03 -10.72 -41.59
C ALA A 98 -42.63 -12.12 -41.35
N VAL A 99 -42.46 -12.66 -40.14
CA VAL A 99 -43.07 -13.94 -39.71
C VAL A 99 -44.58 -13.81 -39.63
N ALA A 100 -45.11 -12.76 -38.98
CA ALA A 100 -46.54 -12.51 -38.86
C ALA A 100 -47.22 -12.39 -40.23
N ASN A 101 -46.57 -11.75 -41.21
CA ASN A 101 -47.04 -11.69 -42.59
C ASN A 101 -47.12 -13.07 -43.27
N LEU A 102 -46.21 -14.00 -42.96
CA LEU A 102 -46.31 -15.38 -43.46
C LEU A 102 -47.37 -16.21 -42.71
N VAL A 103 -47.62 -15.91 -41.44
CA VAL A 103 -48.71 -16.51 -40.66
C VAL A 103 -50.07 -16.11 -41.23
N ASP A 104 -50.26 -14.83 -41.53
CA ASP A 104 -51.48 -14.32 -42.19
C ASP A 104 -51.71 -14.97 -43.57
N GLN A 105 -50.64 -15.19 -44.32
CA GLN A 105 -50.67 -15.92 -45.59
C GLN A 105 -50.87 -17.44 -45.44
N ASN A 106 -51.04 -17.96 -44.23
CA ASN A 106 -51.14 -19.40 -43.90
C ASN A 106 -49.93 -20.24 -44.38
N LYS A 107 -48.76 -19.62 -44.52
CA LYS A 107 -47.50 -20.31 -44.90
C LYS A 107 -46.71 -20.82 -43.69
N ILE A 108 -46.88 -20.16 -42.54
CA ILE A 108 -46.30 -20.56 -41.25
C ILE A 108 -47.45 -20.63 -40.24
N SER A 109 -47.38 -21.53 -39.26
CA SER A 109 -48.27 -21.54 -38.09
C SER A 109 -47.48 -21.39 -36.80
N LEU A 110 -47.95 -20.51 -35.91
CA LEU A 110 -47.33 -20.19 -34.61
C LEU A 110 -47.22 -21.42 -33.69
N THR A 111 -48.18 -22.34 -33.78
CA THR A 111 -48.24 -23.54 -32.95
C THR A 111 -47.49 -24.73 -33.56
N SER A 112 -46.90 -24.56 -34.74
CA SER A 112 -46.11 -25.62 -35.39
C SER A 112 -44.75 -25.75 -34.74
N ASP A 113 -44.28 -26.99 -34.64
CA ASP A 113 -42.91 -27.30 -34.23
C ASP A 113 -41.92 -26.75 -35.26
N VAL A 114 -40.85 -26.11 -34.79
CA VAL A 114 -39.71 -25.63 -35.61
C VAL A 114 -39.15 -26.76 -36.47
N GLN A 115 -39.12 -27.97 -35.93
CA GLN A 115 -38.71 -29.21 -36.59
C GLN A 115 -39.50 -29.51 -37.87
N THR A 116 -40.72 -28.99 -38.01
CA THR A 116 -41.52 -29.11 -39.24
C THR A 116 -40.84 -28.44 -40.43
N TYR A 117 -40.21 -27.28 -40.19
CA TYR A 117 -39.51 -26.50 -41.20
C TYR A 117 -38.02 -26.84 -41.26
N LEU A 118 -37.44 -27.22 -40.13
CA LEU A 118 -36.03 -27.58 -39.97
C LEU A 118 -35.88 -28.98 -39.34
N PRO A 119 -36.09 -30.09 -40.09
CA PRO A 119 -36.14 -31.44 -39.53
C PRO A 119 -34.84 -31.93 -38.86
N TRP A 120 -33.72 -31.29 -39.18
CA TRP A 120 -32.41 -31.58 -38.60
C TRP A 120 -32.14 -30.81 -37.30
N PHE A 121 -32.92 -29.79 -36.98
CA PHE A 121 -32.70 -28.96 -35.80
C PHE A 121 -33.29 -29.63 -34.56
N LYS A 122 -32.43 -30.00 -33.61
CA LYS A 122 -32.80 -30.65 -32.35
C LYS A 122 -32.20 -29.91 -31.19
N VAL A 123 -32.91 -29.85 -30.08
CA VAL A 123 -32.47 -29.31 -28.78
C VAL A 123 -32.86 -30.29 -27.69
N PHE A 124 -32.25 -30.16 -26.52
CA PHE A 124 -32.39 -31.11 -25.43
C PHE A 124 -32.70 -30.40 -24.11
N TYR A 125 -33.46 -31.05 -23.23
CA TYR A 125 -33.67 -30.62 -21.86
C TYR A 125 -33.56 -31.84 -20.95
N GLU A 126 -32.69 -31.76 -19.94
CA GLU A 126 -32.25 -32.88 -19.10
C GLU A 126 -31.78 -34.10 -19.93
N GLY A 127 -31.17 -33.84 -21.09
CA GLY A 127 -30.70 -34.86 -22.04
C GLY A 127 -31.77 -35.50 -22.93
N ASP A 128 -33.05 -35.16 -22.78
CA ASP A 128 -34.15 -35.64 -23.62
C ASP A 128 -34.46 -34.65 -24.77
N PRO A 129 -34.75 -35.12 -25.99
CA PRO A 129 -35.05 -34.23 -27.12
C PRO A 129 -36.41 -33.54 -26.95
N VAL A 130 -36.42 -32.21 -27.13
CA VAL A 130 -37.62 -31.39 -26.98
C VAL A 130 -37.91 -30.60 -28.27
N ASN A 131 -39.20 -30.41 -28.57
CA ASN A 131 -39.63 -29.57 -29.70
C ASN A 131 -39.89 -28.14 -29.23
N ILE A 132 -39.49 -27.18 -30.06
CA ILE A 132 -39.76 -25.76 -29.85
C ILE A 132 -40.82 -25.36 -30.88
N LYS A 133 -41.83 -24.57 -30.47
CA LYS A 133 -42.81 -24.00 -31.38
C LYS A 133 -42.36 -22.64 -31.91
N VAL A 134 -42.89 -22.22 -33.05
CA VAL A 134 -42.60 -20.89 -33.63
C VAL A 134 -42.96 -19.75 -32.66
N GLU A 135 -44.08 -19.87 -31.93
CA GLU A 135 -44.47 -18.89 -30.90
C GLU A 135 -43.45 -18.74 -29.78
N HIS A 136 -42.82 -19.84 -29.34
CA HIS A 136 -41.80 -19.79 -28.29
C HIS A 136 -40.56 -18.99 -28.73
N LEU A 137 -40.21 -19.04 -30.02
CA LEU A 137 -39.10 -18.25 -30.56
C LEU A 137 -39.43 -16.75 -30.55
N LEU A 138 -40.64 -16.38 -31.01
CA LEU A 138 -41.09 -14.99 -31.10
C LEU A 138 -41.17 -14.31 -29.73
N HIS A 139 -41.60 -15.05 -28.70
CA HIS A 139 -41.78 -14.55 -27.34
C HIS A 139 -40.57 -14.73 -26.42
N HIS A 140 -39.44 -15.25 -26.91
CA HIS A 140 -38.29 -15.60 -26.07
C HIS A 140 -38.65 -16.56 -24.92
N THR A 141 -39.51 -17.53 -25.19
CA THR A 141 -39.90 -18.59 -24.24
C THR A 141 -39.43 -19.97 -24.71
N SER A 142 -38.40 -20.04 -25.53
CA SER A 142 -37.86 -21.28 -26.10
C SER A 142 -36.96 -22.08 -25.15
N GLY A 143 -36.51 -21.47 -24.04
CA GLY A 143 -35.53 -22.05 -23.11
C GLY A 143 -34.09 -22.12 -23.67
N ILE A 144 -33.84 -21.52 -24.84
CA ILE A 144 -32.50 -21.47 -25.42
C ILE A 144 -31.69 -20.45 -24.61
N PRO A 145 -30.49 -20.80 -24.12
CA PRO A 145 -29.74 -19.90 -23.27
C PRO A 145 -29.31 -18.61 -23.98
N TRP A 146 -29.35 -17.46 -23.28
CA TRP A 146 -28.79 -16.18 -23.79
C TRP A 146 -27.34 -16.33 -24.29
N SER A 147 -26.53 -17.11 -23.57
CA SER A 147 -25.09 -17.31 -23.84
C SER A 147 -24.79 -17.87 -25.22
N THR A 148 -25.79 -18.44 -25.91
CA THR A 148 -25.68 -18.93 -27.30
C THR A 148 -25.30 -17.84 -28.30
N ILE A 149 -25.50 -16.55 -27.98
CA ILE A 149 -24.99 -15.43 -28.79
C ILE A 149 -23.47 -15.50 -29.03
N SER A 150 -22.71 -16.07 -28.10
CA SER A 150 -21.26 -16.26 -28.22
C SER A 150 -20.86 -17.36 -29.23
N LYS A 151 -21.82 -18.20 -29.65
CA LYS A 151 -21.61 -19.29 -30.62
C LYS A 151 -21.87 -18.87 -32.06
N ILE A 152 -22.36 -17.64 -32.28
CA ILE A 152 -22.62 -17.11 -33.62
C ILE A 152 -21.28 -16.95 -34.34
N PRO A 153 -21.05 -17.62 -35.48
CA PRO A 153 -19.78 -17.53 -36.19
C PRO A 153 -19.60 -16.14 -36.81
N GLU A 154 -18.39 -15.61 -36.68
CA GLU A 154 -17.94 -14.47 -37.49
C GLU A 154 -17.84 -14.93 -38.95
N SER A 155 -18.82 -14.56 -39.77
CA SER A 155 -18.89 -14.93 -41.18
C SER A 155 -19.70 -13.90 -41.97
N ASN A 156 -19.33 -13.74 -43.24
CA ASN A 156 -20.08 -12.97 -44.24
C ASN A 156 -20.55 -13.85 -45.41
N ASP A 157 -20.38 -15.16 -45.30
CA ASP A 157 -20.73 -16.11 -46.35
C ASP A 157 -22.26 -16.20 -46.54
N GLU A 158 -22.72 -16.66 -47.69
CA GLU A 158 -24.16 -16.78 -47.98
C GLU A 158 -24.87 -17.79 -47.07
N ASN A 159 -24.15 -18.83 -46.62
CA ASN A 159 -24.68 -19.86 -45.73
C ASN A 159 -24.54 -19.51 -44.23
N ALA A 160 -24.08 -18.31 -43.89
CA ALA A 160 -23.79 -17.92 -42.50
C ALA A 160 -24.99 -18.10 -41.55
N LEU A 161 -26.22 -17.82 -42.00
CA LEU A 161 -27.43 -18.02 -41.21
C LEU A 161 -27.65 -19.50 -40.86
N GLU A 162 -27.51 -20.41 -41.82
CA GLU A 162 -27.64 -21.84 -41.59
C GLU A 162 -26.51 -22.38 -40.69
N GLU A 163 -25.29 -21.82 -40.80
CA GLU A 163 -24.18 -22.13 -39.91
C GLU A 163 -24.43 -21.68 -38.46
N THR A 164 -25.01 -20.49 -38.23
CA THR A 164 -25.43 -20.04 -36.91
C THR A 164 -26.37 -21.04 -36.25
N ILE A 165 -27.39 -21.52 -36.99
CA ILE A 165 -28.37 -22.47 -36.42
C ILE A 165 -27.76 -23.85 -36.22
N LYS A 166 -26.84 -24.28 -37.08
CA LYS A 166 -26.08 -25.52 -36.86
C LYS A 166 -25.17 -25.45 -35.65
N ALA A 167 -24.60 -24.28 -35.33
CA ALA A 167 -23.73 -24.10 -34.17
C ALA A 167 -24.44 -24.31 -32.82
N ILE A 168 -25.77 -24.13 -32.80
CA ILE A 168 -26.63 -24.36 -31.64
C ILE A 168 -27.49 -25.61 -31.76
N ALA A 169 -27.33 -26.40 -32.83
CA ALA A 169 -28.01 -27.69 -32.95
C ALA A 169 -27.45 -28.65 -31.89
N GLY A 170 -28.34 -29.21 -31.09
CA GLY A 170 -28.01 -30.02 -29.92
C GLY A 170 -27.73 -29.23 -28.65
N GLN A 171 -28.13 -27.96 -28.60
CA GLN A 171 -28.06 -27.13 -27.39
C GLN A 171 -28.98 -27.69 -26.30
N GLU A 172 -28.46 -27.71 -25.06
CA GLU A 172 -29.25 -27.93 -23.85
C GLU A 172 -29.99 -26.64 -23.49
N LEU A 173 -31.28 -26.75 -23.23
CA LEU A 173 -32.14 -25.66 -22.80
C LEU A 173 -31.99 -25.43 -21.28
N GLU A 174 -32.04 -24.17 -20.83
CA GLU A 174 -32.09 -23.86 -19.39
C GLU A 174 -33.46 -24.25 -18.81
N GLU A 175 -34.52 -24.05 -19.59
CA GLU A 175 -35.90 -24.31 -19.19
C GLU A 175 -36.72 -24.98 -20.30
N LEU A 176 -37.83 -25.62 -19.91
CA LEU A 176 -38.75 -26.19 -20.89
C LEU A 176 -39.42 -25.08 -21.73
N PRO A 177 -39.58 -25.29 -23.06
CA PRO A 177 -40.22 -24.30 -23.92
C PRO A 177 -41.65 -23.96 -23.46
N GLY A 178 -41.94 -22.66 -23.35
CA GLY A 178 -43.22 -22.10 -22.93
C GLY A 178 -43.41 -21.95 -21.41
N GLN A 179 -42.39 -22.18 -20.58
CA GLN A 179 -42.49 -22.05 -19.12
C GLN A 179 -42.01 -20.70 -18.59
N GLU A 180 -40.86 -20.22 -19.07
CA GLU A 180 -40.24 -18.98 -18.60
C GLU A 180 -39.75 -18.10 -19.76
N TYR A 181 -39.64 -16.80 -19.50
CA TYR A 181 -39.00 -15.85 -20.40
C TYR A 181 -37.49 -15.92 -20.25
N GLU A 182 -36.80 -16.19 -21.35
CA GLU A 182 -35.35 -16.12 -21.46
C GLU A 182 -34.93 -15.52 -22.80
N TYR A 183 -34.33 -14.33 -22.76
CA TYR A 183 -33.94 -13.60 -23.96
C TYR A 183 -32.79 -14.30 -24.71
N ALA A 184 -33.07 -14.80 -25.91
CA ALA A 184 -32.07 -15.45 -26.76
C ALA A 184 -32.10 -14.90 -28.19
N THR A 185 -31.06 -14.15 -28.56
CA THR A 185 -30.93 -13.52 -29.88
C THR A 185 -31.14 -14.51 -31.03
N VAL A 186 -30.59 -15.72 -30.89
CA VAL A 186 -30.65 -16.79 -31.90
C VAL A 186 -32.07 -17.26 -32.23
N ASN A 187 -33.07 -16.97 -31.39
CA ASN A 187 -34.46 -17.28 -31.71
C ASN A 187 -34.90 -16.64 -33.02
N TYR A 188 -34.47 -15.40 -33.25
CA TYR A 188 -34.81 -14.63 -34.44
C TYR A 188 -34.02 -15.06 -35.67
N ASP A 189 -32.83 -15.62 -35.48
CA ASP A 189 -32.05 -16.25 -36.55
C ASP A 189 -32.72 -17.55 -37.01
N ILE A 190 -33.27 -18.33 -36.08
CA ILE A 190 -34.05 -19.54 -36.42
C ILE A 190 -35.28 -19.14 -37.23
N LEU A 191 -36.01 -18.09 -36.79
CA LEU A 191 -37.17 -17.57 -37.52
C LEU A 191 -36.80 -17.12 -38.94
N ALA A 192 -35.66 -16.45 -39.12
CA ALA A 192 -35.18 -16.08 -40.45
C ALA A 192 -34.88 -17.29 -41.33
N LEU A 193 -34.25 -18.33 -40.78
CA LEU A 193 -34.00 -19.55 -41.56
C LEU A 193 -35.31 -20.26 -41.94
N ILE A 194 -36.33 -20.24 -41.07
CA ILE A 194 -37.68 -20.72 -41.41
C ILE A 194 -38.26 -19.92 -42.58
N ILE A 195 -38.14 -18.59 -42.58
CA ILE A 195 -38.56 -17.73 -43.70
C ILE A 195 -37.90 -18.18 -45.00
N GLU A 196 -36.58 -18.44 -44.99
CA GLU A 196 -35.86 -18.88 -46.20
C GLU A 196 -36.34 -20.24 -46.71
N LYS A 197 -36.56 -21.20 -45.81
CA LYS A 197 -37.02 -22.54 -46.20
C LYS A 197 -38.45 -22.55 -46.73
N VAL A 198 -39.32 -21.70 -46.17
CA VAL A 198 -40.74 -21.62 -46.58
C VAL A 198 -40.92 -20.82 -47.87
N THR A 199 -40.15 -19.75 -48.06
CA THR A 199 -40.32 -18.83 -49.21
C THR A 199 -39.38 -19.14 -50.38
N HIS A 200 -38.29 -19.87 -50.15
CA HIS A 200 -37.18 -20.06 -51.10
C HIS A 200 -36.50 -18.76 -51.54
N ILE A 201 -36.63 -17.68 -50.75
CA ILE A 201 -35.99 -16.38 -50.93
C ILE A 201 -35.10 -16.17 -49.72
N SER A 202 -33.91 -15.56 -49.89
CA SER A 202 -33.07 -15.25 -48.73
C SER A 202 -33.77 -14.28 -47.78
N PHE A 203 -33.46 -14.35 -46.49
CA PHE A 203 -34.14 -13.57 -45.46
C PHE A 203 -34.06 -12.06 -45.77
N GLU A 204 -32.88 -11.57 -46.14
CA GLU A 204 -32.66 -10.15 -46.45
C GLU A 204 -33.52 -9.70 -47.63
N ASN A 205 -33.60 -10.52 -48.68
CA ASN A 205 -34.39 -10.20 -49.86
C ASN A 205 -35.90 -10.26 -49.58
N TYR A 206 -36.34 -11.20 -48.74
CA TYR A 206 -37.73 -11.27 -48.30
C TYR A 206 -38.10 -10.04 -47.48
N LEU A 207 -37.30 -9.70 -46.46
CA LEU A 207 -37.56 -8.54 -45.62
C LEU A 207 -37.56 -7.23 -46.43
N GLN A 208 -36.59 -7.07 -47.34
CA GLN A 208 -36.48 -5.89 -48.19
C GLN A 208 -37.71 -5.69 -49.08
N ASN A 209 -38.18 -6.76 -49.75
CA ASN A 209 -39.21 -6.65 -50.77
C ASN A 209 -40.63 -6.75 -50.21
N GLU A 210 -40.85 -7.64 -49.24
CA GLU A 210 -42.19 -7.97 -48.75
C GLU A 210 -42.61 -7.17 -47.52
N VAL A 211 -41.66 -6.54 -46.82
CA VAL A 211 -41.91 -5.71 -45.63
C VAL A 211 -41.45 -4.27 -45.85
N LEU A 212 -40.14 -4.02 -45.96
CA LEU A 212 -39.57 -2.67 -45.94
C LEU A 212 -40.08 -1.79 -47.09
N LYS A 213 -40.07 -2.33 -48.32
CA LYS A 213 -40.51 -1.61 -49.52
C LYS A 213 -42.01 -1.27 -49.49
N LYS A 214 -42.85 -2.11 -48.87
CA LYS A 214 -44.30 -1.85 -48.77
C LYS A 214 -44.62 -0.72 -47.79
N ILE A 215 -43.77 -0.52 -46.78
CA ILE A 215 -43.87 0.60 -45.82
C ILE A 215 -43.27 1.89 -46.40
N GLY A 216 -42.42 1.78 -47.44
CA GLY A 216 -41.73 2.92 -48.04
C GLY A 216 -40.45 3.31 -47.29
N LEU A 217 -39.75 2.32 -46.74
CA LEU A 217 -38.47 2.46 -46.03
C LEU A 217 -37.31 2.32 -47.03
N ASP A 218 -37.09 3.35 -47.85
CA ASP A 218 -36.21 3.28 -49.02
C ASP A 218 -34.71 3.25 -48.70
N GLN A 219 -34.30 3.74 -47.53
CA GLN A 219 -32.91 3.78 -47.07
C GLN A 219 -32.59 2.65 -46.09
N THR A 220 -33.61 1.92 -45.63
CA THR A 220 -33.46 0.79 -44.71
C THR A 220 -33.03 -0.47 -45.44
N THR A 221 -31.99 -1.12 -44.91
CA THR A 221 -31.32 -2.29 -45.50
C THR A 221 -30.91 -3.29 -44.41
N ILE A 222 -30.52 -4.51 -44.79
CA ILE A 222 -30.14 -5.57 -43.85
C ILE A 222 -28.66 -5.94 -44.08
N GLY A 223 -27.85 -5.88 -43.03
CA GLY A 223 -26.46 -6.32 -42.99
C GLY A 223 -25.45 -5.42 -43.73
N GLU A 224 -25.87 -4.70 -44.78
CA GLU A 224 -25.05 -3.71 -45.50
C GLU A 224 -25.83 -2.42 -45.73
N PRO A 225 -25.20 -1.25 -45.57
CA PRO A 225 -25.83 0.01 -45.89
C PRO A 225 -26.04 0.15 -47.40
N LYS A 226 -27.09 0.85 -47.79
CA LYS A 226 -27.37 1.17 -49.20
C LYS A 226 -26.29 2.07 -49.85
N ASP A 227 -25.72 2.99 -49.06
CA ASP A 227 -24.60 3.86 -49.45
C ASP A 227 -23.64 3.98 -48.26
N ASP A 228 -22.44 3.42 -48.41
CA ASP A 228 -21.37 3.47 -47.41
C ASP A 228 -21.03 4.90 -46.97
N LYS A 229 -21.29 5.92 -47.81
CA LYS A 229 -21.02 7.32 -47.47
C LYS A 229 -21.99 7.89 -46.44
N MET A 230 -23.20 7.31 -46.34
CA MET A 230 -24.21 7.69 -45.36
C MET A 230 -24.06 6.96 -44.04
N MET A 231 -23.25 5.87 -44.00
CA MET A 231 -23.01 5.10 -42.80
C MET A 231 -22.21 5.89 -41.76
N SER A 232 -22.77 6.00 -40.55
CA SER A 232 -22.03 6.56 -39.42
C SER A 232 -20.90 5.62 -38.99
N SER A 233 -19.83 6.20 -38.45
CA SER A 233 -18.76 5.40 -37.85
C SER A 233 -19.20 4.90 -36.48
N GLY A 234 -18.99 3.62 -36.19
CA GLY A 234 -19.27 3.03 -34.87
C GLY A 234 -18.18 3.32 -33.84
N TYR A 235 -18.58 3.51 -32.59
CA TYR A 235 -17.69 3.83 -31.48
C TYR A 235 -17.93 2.92 -30.27
N LYS A 236 -16.86 2.73 -29.50
CA LYS A 236 -16.87 2.14 -28.16
C LYS A 236 -16.15 3.03 -27.18
N ILE A 237 -16.58 3.04 -25.93
CA ILE A 237 -15.84 3.70 -24.87
C ILE A 237 -14.52 2.96 -24.60
N SER A 238 -13.45 3.74 -24.43
CA SER A 238 -12.10 3.25 -24.17
C SER A 238 -11.26 4.38 -23.56
N PHE A 239 -10.78 4.17 -22.34
CA PHE A 239 -9.97 5.15 -21.60
C PHE A 239 -10.65 6.52 -21.46
N PHE A 240 -11.88 6.51 -20.93
CA PHE A 240 -12.71 7.68 -20.63
C PHE A 240 -13.16 8.48 -21.86
N GLN A 241 -13.08 7.89 -23.06
CA GLN A 241 -13.41 8.57 -24.32
C GLN A 241 -13.98 7.59 -25.36
N PRO A 242 -14.77 8.07 -26.33
CA PRO A 242 -15.20 7.24 -27.45
C PRO A 242 -14.04 7.02 -28.43
N ARG A 243 -13.82 5.76 -28.82
CA ARG A 243 -12.86 5.34 -29.84
C ARG A 243 -13.58 4.61 -30.95
N LYS A 244 -13.22 4.94 -32.20
CA LYS A 244 -13.77 4.28 -33.36
C LYS A 244 -13.46 2.78 -33.28
N TYR A 245 -14.49 1.96 -33.44
CA TYR A 245 -14.36 0.50 -33.38
C TYR A 245 -14.92 -0.13 -34.66
N ASN A 246 -14.23 -1.15 -35.16
CA ASN A 246 -14.68 -1.93 -36.31
C ASN A 246 -15.09 -3.30 -35.77
N ALA A 247 -16.39 -3.46 -35.52
CA ALA A 247 -16.93 -4.72 -35.02
C ALA A 247 -16.76 -5.86 -36.04
N PRO A 248 -16.51 -7.09 -35.58
CA PRO A 248 -16.61 -8.27 -36.44
C PRO A 248 -18.02 -8.39 -37.02
N ARG A 249 -18.11 -9.00 -38.19
CA ARG A 249 -19.37 -9.12 -38.92
C ARG A 249 -20.00 -10.49 -38.67
N PHE A 250 -21.27 -10.48 -38.28
CA PHE A 250 -22.05 -11.68 -37.97
C PHE A 250 -23.27 -11.75 -38.88
N LYS A 251 -23.06 -12.05 -40.17
CA LYS A 251 -24.15 -12.05 -41.17
C LYS A 251 -25.29 -13.01 -40.80
N GLY A 252 -24.96 -14.14 -40.16
CA GLY A 252 -25.96 -15.09 -39.67
C GLY A 252 -26.86 -14.55 -38.54
N ASN A 253 -26.55 -13.39 -37.98
CA ASN A 253 -27.33 -12.68 -36.96
C ASN A 253 -28.11 -11.47 -37.54
N ASN A 254 -28.17 -11.35 -38.87
CA ASN A 254 -28.80 -10.22 -39.56
C ASN A 254 -30.25 -10.01 -39.11
N ALA A 255 -30.98 -11.11 -38.89
CA ALA A 255 -32.39 -11.12 -38.52
C ALA A 255 -32.67 -10.66 -37.08
N ALA A 256 -31.65 -10.65 -36.24
CA ALA A 256 -31.80 -10.28 -34.84
C ALA A 256 -31.14 -8.96 -34.49
N GLY A 257 -30.21 -8.43 -35.31
CA GLY A 257 -29.38 -7.29 -34.91
C GLY A 257 -28.92 -6.30 -36.00
N TYR A 258 -29.01 -6.60 -37.30
CA TYR A 258 -28.31 -5.80 -38.33
C TYR A 258 -29.22 -5.18 -39.39
N VAL A 259 -30.43 -4.75 -39.02
CA VAL A 259 -31.11 -3.73 -39.84
C VAL A 259 -30.35 -2.41 -39.70
N ILE A 260 -30.08 -1.77 -40.83
CA ILE A 260 -29.43 -0.47 -40.93
C ILE A 260 -30.46 0.51 -41.48
N SER A 261 -30.67 1.63 -40.78
CA SER A 261 -31.70 2.61 -41.14
C SER A 261 -31.28 4.04 -40.76
N ASN A 262 -32.08 5.02 -41.20
CA ASN A 262 -31.92 6.42 -40.87
C ASN A 262 -33.17 6.96 -40.15
N ALA A 263 -33.12 8.21 -39.70
CA ALA A 263 -34.19 8.79 -38.91
C ALA A 263 -35.50 8.99 -39.71
N GLU A 264 -35.40 9.30 -41.01
CA GLU A 264 -36.56 9.48 -41.89
C GLU A 264 -37.37 8.19 -42.04
N ASP A 265 -36.70 7.08 -42.29
CA ASP A 265 -37.36 5.78 -42.42
C ASP A 265 -37.87 5.26 -41.07
N ILE A 266 -37.10 5.39 -39.99
CA ILE A 266 -37.57 4.99 -38.65
C ILE A 266 -38.78 5.81 -38.22
N SER A 267 -38.86 7.09 -38.60
CA SER A 267 -40.06 7.89 -38.38
C SER A 267 -41.29 7.32 -39.10
N LYS A 268 -41.17 6.88 -40.36
CA LYS A 268 -42.27 6.21 -41.07
C LYS A 268 -42.62 4.86 -40.44
N TRP A 269 -41.61 4.09 -40.02
CA TRP A 269 -41.79 2.81 -39.33
C TRP A 269 -42.60 2.99 -38.04
N LEU A 270 -42.26 4.00 -37.23
CA LEU A 270 -42.96 4.30 -35.98
C LEU A 270 -44.40 4.79 -36.23
N GLN A 271 -44.61 5.62 -37.25
CA GLN A 271 -45.95 6.01 -37.69
C GLN A 271 -46.79 4.82 -38.15
N PHE A 272 -46.19 3.86 -38.86
CA PHE A 272 -46.84 2.61 -39.25
C PHE A 272 -47.20 1.76 -38.02
N GLN A 273 -46.28 1.57 -37.08
CA GLN A 273 -46.53 0.80 -35.86
C GLN A 273 -47.63 1.40 -34.98
N MET A 274 -47.81 2.72 -34.97
CA MET A 274 -48.89 3.38 -34.23
C MET A 274 -50.21 3.53 -35.02
N GLY A 275 -50.26 3.07 -36.27
CA GLY A 275 -51.46 3.20 -37.12
C GLY A 275 -51.72 4.62 -37.65
N LEU A 276 -50.72 5.50 -37.58
CA LEU A 276 -50.76 6.83 -38.20
C LEU A 276 -50.51 6.76 -39.71
N LEU A 277 -49.72 5.77 -40.16
CA LEU A 277 -49.56 5.42 -41.57
C LEU A 277 -50.38 4.15 -41.87
N GLN A 278 -51.60 4.35 -42.38
CA GLN A 278 -52.52 3.25 -42.71
C GLN A 278 -52.09 2.55 -44.01
N LEU A 279 -51.67 1.29 -43.88
CA LEU A 279 -51.33 0.38 -44.98
C LEU A 279 -52.15 -0.89 -44.85
N ASP A 280 -52.33 -1.61 -45.96
CA ASP A 280 -53.22 -2.79 -46.06
C ASP A 280 -52.91 -3.93 -45.06
N PHE A 281 -51.73 -3.94 -44.45
CA PHE A 281 -51.28 -4.96 -43.51
C PHE A 281 -50.98 -4.40 -42.10
N TYR A 282 -51.54 -3.23 -41.74
CA TYR A 282 -51.41 -2.67 -40.39
C TYR A 282 -51.98 -3.61 -39.31
N GLU A 283 -53.06 -4.34 -39.58
CA GLU A 283 -53.62 -5.32 -38.63
C GLU A 283 -52.59 -6.40 -38.25
N ILE A 284 -51.68 -6.75 -39.16
CA ILE A 284 -50.58 -7.69 -38.90
C ILE A 284 -49.56 -7.07 -37.93
N ALA A 285 -49.28 -5.76 -38.04
CA ALA A 285 -48.41 -5.08 -37.09
C ALA A 285 -49.00 -5.08 -35.67
N GLN A 286 -50.33 -4.89 -35.52
CA GLN A 286 -50.99 -4.95 -34.21
C GLN A 286 -50.91 -6.33 -33.55
N GLN A 287 -50.83 -7.42 -34.35
CA GLN A 287 -50.57 -8.76 -33.82
C GLN A 287 -49.17 -8.85 -33.19
N THR A 288 -48.17 -8.14 -33.74
CA THR A 288 -46.81 -8.14 -33.17
C THR A 288 -46.68 -7.44 -31.83
N HIS A 289 -47.68 -6.63 -31.44
CA HIS A 289 -47.74 -5.95 -30.13
C HIS A 289 -48.38 -6.81 -29.03
N GLN A 290 -48.96 -7.96 -29.38
CA GLN A 290 -49.58 -8.86 -28.42
C GLN A 290 -48.50 -9.55 -27.60
N ARG A 291 -48.51 -9.30 -26.28
CA ARG A 291 -47.59 -9.91 -25.32
C ARG A 291 -47.90 -11.38 -25.10
N ASP A 292 -46.91 -12.13 -24.65
CA ASP A 292 -47.13 -13.45 -24.08
C ASP A 292 -47.74 -13.33 -22.68
N GLU A 293 -48.88 -13.99 -22.46
CA GLU A 293 -49.54 -14.06 -21.15
C GLU A 293 -49.37 -15.44 -20.49
N THR A 294 -48.66 -16.36 -21.15
CA THR A 294 -48.51 -17.75 -20.69
C THR A 294 -47.36 -17.93 -19.70
N VAL A 295 -46.40 -17.00 -19.68
CA VAL A 295 -45.24 -17.00 -18.77
C VAL A 295 -45.29 -15.85 -17.76
N PRO A 296 -44.59 -15.95 -16.61
CA PRO A 296 -44.50 -14.88 -15.63
C PRO A 296 -43.91 -13.58 -16.20
N LEU A 297 -44.26 -12.44 -15.59
CA LEU A 297 -43.71 -11.13 -15.95
C LEU A 297 -42.24 -11.00 -15.55
N HIS A 298 -41.45 -10.29 -16.35
CA HIS A 298 -40.08 -9.88 -16.04
C HIS A 298 -39.99 -8.35 -15.93
N ASN A 299 -39.46 -7.82 -14.83
CA ASN A 299 -39.32 -6.37 -14.62
C ASN A 299 -40.60 -5.55 -14.88
N MET A 300 -41.77 -6.06 -14.46
CA MET A 300 -43.09 -5.47 -14.75
C MET A 300 -43.36 -5.27 -16.27
N SER A 301 -42.75 -6.10 -17.10
CA SER A 301 -42.91 -6.14 -18.56
C SER A 301 -43.20 -7.58 -19.02
N SER A 302 -43.67 -7.71 -20.26
CA SER A 302 -43.78 -9.00 -20.96
C SER A 302 -43.36 -8.83 -22.42
N TYR A 303 -42.76 -9.87 -23.00
CA TYR A 303 -42.27 -9.84 -24.37
C TYR A 303 -43.42 -10.13 -25.35
N ALA A 304 -43.46 -9.36 -26.42
CA ALA A 304 -44.28 -9.55 -27.59
C ALA A 304 -43.39 -9.91 -28.79
N MET A 305 -43.94 -9.97 -30.00
CA MET A 305 -43.18 -10.37 -31.19
C MET A 305 -42.20 -9.27 -31.64
N GLY A 306 -41.05 -9.19 -30.98
CA GLY A 306 -39.98 -8.23 -31.27
C GLY A 306 -40.06 -6.93 -30.46
N TRP A 307 -40.95 -6.88 -29.47
CA TRP A 307 -41.20 -5.73 -28.60
C TRP A 307 -41.30 -6.16 -27.13
N GLU A 308 -40.94 -5.28 -26.22
CA GLU A 308 -41.28 -5.34 -24.79
C GLU A 308 -42.55 -4.52 -24.56
N VAL A 309 -43.46 -5.04 -23.74
CA VAL A 309 -44.71 -4.37 -23.36
C VAL A 309 -44.67 -4.07 -21.87
N SER A 310 -44.60 -2.78 -21.53
CA SER A 310 -44.63 -2.32 -20.15
C SER A 310 -46.02 -2.46 -19.54
N LEU A 311 -46.10 -2.98 -18.32
CA LEU A 311 -47.35 -3.10 -17.56
C LEU A 311 -47.44 -2.07 -16.42
N SER A 312 -46.67 -0.97 -16.52
CA SER A 312 -46.74 0.17 -15.58
C SER A 312 -48.04 0.99 -15.71
N GLY A 313 -48.89 0.70 -16.70
CA GLY A 313 -50.22 1.30 -16.87
C GLY A 313 -50.32 2.39 -17.94
N ASN A 314 -49.24 2.68 -18.65
CA ASN A 314 -49.16 3.70 -19.71
C ASN A 314 -49.25 3.12 -21.14
N GLY A 315 -49.40 1.80 -21.29
CA GLY A 315 -49.51 1.13 -22.60
C GLY A 315 -48.26 1.26 -23.46
N GLU A 316 -47.09 1.44 -22.84
CA GLU A 316 -45.82 1.65 -23.53
C GLU A 316 -45.25 0.36 -24.10
N ILE A 317 -44.91 0.41 -25.39
CA ILE A 317 -44.27 -0.66 -26.14
C ILE A 317 -42.90 -0.17 -26.56
N TYR A 318 -41.86 -0.95 -26.30
CA TYR A 318 -40.49 -0.51 -26.57
C TYR A 318 -39.56 -1.65 -26.97
N HIS A 319 -38.40 -1.33 -27.54
CA HIS A 319 -37.31 -2.26 -27.70
C HIS A 319 -35.97 -1.51 -27.64
N SER A 320 -34.98 -2.10 -26.98
CA SER A 320 -33.61 -1.60 -26.97
C SER A 320 -32.74 -2.46 -27.87
N GLY A 321 -32.06 -1.81 -28.81
CA GLY A 321 -31.13 -2.44 -29.72
C GLY A 321 -29.68 -2.16 -29.36
N LEU A 322 -28.87 -3.20 -29.23
CA LEU A 322 -27.46 -3.07 -28.88
C LEU A 322 -26.58 -3.91 -29.80
N ASN A 323 -25.62 -3.26 -30.46
CA ASN A 323 -24.54 -3.89 -31.20
C ASN A 323 -23.19 -3.40 -30.65
N PRO A 324 -22.06 -4.07 -30.99
CA PRO A 324 -20.75 -3.66 -30.50
C PRO A 324 -20.36 -2.21 -30.85
N ASN A 325 -20.96 -1.63 -31.88
CA ASN A 325 -20.65 -0.30 -32.42
C ASN A 325 -21.78 0.74 -32.26
N PHE A 326 -23.01 0.30 -32.05
CA PHE A 326 -24.21 1.12 -32.18
C PHE A 326 -25.22 0.72 -31.12
N THR A 327 -26.03 1.68 -30.70
CA THR A 327 -27.20 1.44 -29.86
C THR A 327 -28.39 2.13 -30.51
N SER A 328 -29.57 1.53 -30.37
CA SER A 328 -30.84 2.19 -30.67
C SER A 328 -31.86 1.92 -29.58
N TYR A 329 -32.90 2.74 -29.56
CA TYR A 329 -34.07 2.53 -28.71
C TYR A 329 -35.30 3.03 -29.43
N ILE A 330 -36.37 2.25 -29.42
CA ILE A 330 -37.64 2.62 -30.04
C ILE A 330 -38.72 2.38 -29.00
N THR A 331 -39.53 3.39 -28.71
CA THR A 331 -40.68 3.32 -27.80
C THR A 331 -41.88 4.05 -28.38
N PHE A 332 -43.08 3.57 -28.11
CA PHE A 332 -44.32 4.21 -28.53
C PHE A 332 -45.51 3.81 -27.65
N ARG A 333 -46.52 4.69 -27.63
CA ARG A 333 -47.82 4.53 -26.97
C ARG A 333 -48.90 4.73 -28.03
N PRO A 334 -49.42 3.65 -28.64
CA PRO A 334 -50.37 3.74 -29.74
C PRO A 334 -51.63 4.55 -29.40
N ASP A 335 -52.18 4.34 -28.20
CA ASP A 335 -53.42 5.00 -27.74
C ASP A 335 -53.25 6.51 -27.56
N GLU A 336 -52.07 6.95 -27.11
CA GLU A 336 -51.72 8.36 -26.93
C GLU A 336 -51.15 9.00 -28.20
N LYS A 337 -50.84 8.19 -29.24
CA LYS A 337 -50.14 8.60 -30.46
C LYS A 337 -48.80 9.28 -30.18
N LEU A 338 -48.07 8.77 -29.19
CA LEU A 338 -46.74 9.23 -28.83
C LEU A 338 -45.70 8.19 -29.27
N GLY A 339 -44.61 8.64 -29.89
CA GLY A 339 -43.53 7.76 -30.31
C GLY A 339 -42.17 8.44 -30.20
N VAL A 340 -41.17 7.72 -29.71
CA VAL A 340 -39.78 8.17 -29.69
C VAL A 340 -38.87 7.08 -30.22
N ALA A 341 -37.92 7.44 -31.07
CA ALA A 341 -36.83 6.56 -31.43
C ALA A 341 -35.49 7.30 -31.34
N VAL A 342 -34.46 6.61 -30.90
CA VAL A 342 -33.10 7.15 -30.73
C VAL A 342 -32.13 6.22 -31.44
N LEU A 343 -31.33 6.77 -32.34
CA LEU A 343 -30.29 6.06 -33.09
C LEU A 343 -28.94 6.66 -32.71
N ALA A 344 -28.00 5.84 -32.22
CA ALA A 344 -26.70 6.31 -31.73
C ALA A 344 -25.55 5.51 -32.33
N ASN A 345 -24.44 6.20 -32.63
CA ASN A 345 -23.24 5.58 -33.17
C ASN A 345 -22.22 5.13 -32.11
N SER A 346 -22.69 4.82 -30.91
CA SER A 346 -21.87 4.30 -29.82
C SER A 346 -22.60 3.20 -29.08
N ASN A 347 -21.87 2.19 -28.62
CA ASN A 347 -22.37 1.10 -27.79
C ASN A 347 -22.59 1.55 -26.33
N SER A 348 -23.52 2.50 -26.14
CA SER A 348 -23.78 3.18 -24.86
C SER A 348 -25.14 2.80 -24.29
N THR A 349 -25.18 2.57 -22.97
CA THR A 349 -26.39 2.31 -22.18
C THR A 349 -27.18 3.59 -21.87
N TYR A 350 -26.64 4.77 -22.21
CA TYR A 350 -27.35 6.05 -22.17
C TYR A 350 -28.35 6.22 -23.32
N THR A 351 -28.19 5.52 -24.45
CA THR A 351 -29.09 5.66 -25.60
C THR A 351 -30.55 5.29 -25.28
N PRO A 352 -30.85 4.17 -24.61
CA PRO A 352 -32.21 3.87 -24.15
C PRO A 352 -32.76 4.89 -23.16
N MET A 353 -31.92 5.42 -22.27
CA MET A 353 -32.34 6.46 -21.32
C MET A 353 -32.74 7.76 -22.01
N ILE A 354 -32.01 8.18 -23.05
CA ILE A 354 -32.39 9.33 -23.87
C ILE A 354 -33.81 9.12 -24.40
N GLY A 355 -34.11 7.92 -24.91
CA GLY A 355 -35.43 7.63 -25.47
C GLY A 355 -36.55 7.61 -24.43
N ASP A 356 -36.33 6.96 -23.29
CA ASP A 356 -37.28 6.94 -22.17
C ASP A 356 -37.53 8.34 -21.60
N HIS A 357 -36.49 9.14 -21.41
CA HIS A 357 -36.62 10.51 -20.89
C HIS A 357 -37.36 11.41 -21.87
N VAL A 358 -37.02 11.35 -23.16
CA VAL A 358 -37.74 12.11 -24.19
C VAL A 358 -39.21 11.68 -24.25
N MET A 359 -39.52 10.38 -24.13
CA MET A 359 -40.90 9.88 -24.04
C MET A 359 -41.64 10.47 -22.82
N LYS A 360 -41.03 10.43 -21.63
CA LYS A 360 -41.60 11.01 -20.41
C LYS A 360 -41.84 12.52 -20.55
N ILE A 361 -40.89 13.25 -21.13
CA ILE A 361 -41.01 14.71 -21.36
C ILE A 361 -42.20 15.01 -22.27
N ILE A 362 -42.34 14.30 -23.40
CA ILE A 362 -43.46 14.55 -24.33
C ILE A 362 -44.82 14.06 -23.79
N ALA A 363 -44.82 13.06 -22.91
CA ALA A 363 -46.01 12.59 -22.19
C ALA A 363 -46.40 13.50 -21.01
N GLY A 364 -45.56 14.49 -20.64
CA GLY A 364 -45.79 15.36 -19.48
C GLY A 364 -45.58 14.66 -18.13
N GLU A 365 -44.84 13.55 -18.14
CA GLU A 365 -44.46 12.78 -16.96
C GLU A 365 -43.20 13.35 -16.32
N LYS A 366 -43.01 13.05 -15.03
CA LYS A 366 -41.80 13.46 -14.33
C LYS A 366 -40.66 12.52 -14.73
N VAL A 367 -39.60 13.08 -15.29
CA VAL A 367 -38.33 12.37 -15.50
C VAL A 367 -37.72 12.04 -14.13
N VAL A 368 -37.44 10.76 -13.89
CA VAL A 368 -36.78 10.27 -12.67
C VAL A 368 -35.61 9.38 -13.09
N ASN A 369 -34.41 9.73 -12.62
CA ASN A 369 -33.19 8.95 -12.83
C ASN A 369 -33.19 7.70 -11.94
N GLU A 370 -33.85 6.63 -12.36
CA GLU A 370 -33.85 5.37 -11.60
C GLU A 370 -32.62 4.50 -11.92
N PHE A 371 -31.98 4.71 -13.07
CA PHE A 371 -30.91 3.86 -13.59
C PHE A 371 -29.71 4.66 -14.14
N ASP A 372 -28.62 4.79 -13.37
CA ASP A 372 -27.25 5.05 -13.86
C ASP A 372 -26.78 3.91 -14.77
N PRO A 373 -26.59 4.17 -16.06
CA PRO A 373 -26.31 3.16 -17.07
C PRO A 373 -24.85 2.71 -17.08
N GLY A 374 -23.96 3.38 -16.32
CA GLY A 374 -22.54 3.07 -16.20
C GLY A 374 -21.78 3.16 -17.53
N ASP A 375 -20.46 2.98 -17.47
CA ASP A 375 -19.55 3.05 -18.62
C ASP A 375 -19.05 1.66 -19.06
N ARG A 376 -19.81 0.62 -18.72
CA ARG A 376 -19.45 -0.80 -18.89
C ARG A 376 -18.13 -1.20 -18.22
N GLY A 377 -17.73 -0.45 -17.18
CA GLY A 377 -16.52 -0.71 -16.40
C GLY A 377 -15.26 -0.03 -16.94
N ASP A 378 -15.34 0.80 -17.99
CA ASP A 378 -14.16 1.44 -18.59
C ASP A 378 -13.34 2.26 -17.59
N LYS A 379 -13.96 3.08 -16.75
CA LYS A 379 -13.30 3.83 -15.66
C LYS A 379 -12.54 2.89 -14.74
N THR A 380 -13.17 1.79 -14.34
CA THR A 380 -12.57 0.79 -13.44
C THR A 380 -11.36 0.13 -14.11
N PHE A 381 -11.50 -0.36 -15.34
CA PHE A 381 -10.41 -1.02 -16.07
C PHE A 381 -9.26 -0.06 -16.40
N SER A 382 -9.57 1.20 -16.71
CA SER A 382 -8.59 2.25 -16.96
C SER A 382 -7.79 2.61 -15.71
N ILE A 383 -8.45 2.76 -14.56
CA ILE A 383 -7.81 3.03 -13.27
C ILE A 383 -6.92 1.86 -12.83
N LEU A 384 -7.39 0.61 -12.99
CA LEU A 384 -6.60 -0.58 -12.73
C LEU A 384 -5.39 -0.67 -13.66
N SER A 385 -5.55 -0.32 -14.95
CA SER A 385 -4.45 -0.25 -15.91
C SER A 385 -3.38 0.75 -15.49
N ILE A 386 -3.77 1.95 -15.04
CA ILE A 386 -2.82 2.96 -14.51
C ILE A 386 -2.07 2.41 -13.29
N THR A 387 -2.78 1.75 -12.37
CA THR A 387 -2.17 1.16 -11.17
C THR A 387 -1.16 0.07 -11.51
N LEU A 388 -1.48 -0.79 -12.48
CA LEU A 388 -0.58 -1.83 -12.99
C LEU A 388 0.63 -1.24 -13.73
N LEU A 389 0.45 -0.16 -14.48
CA LEU A 389 1.56 0.57 -15.12
C LEU A 389 2.51 1.16 -14.07
N VAL A 390 2.00 1.77 -13.00
CA VAL A 390 2.84 2.26 -11.89
C VAL A 390 3.60 1.11 -11.23
N TYR A 391 2.95 -0.03 -11.00
CA TYR A 391 3.61 -1.23 -10.48
C TYR A 391 4.74 -1.72 -11.41
N LEU A 392 4.47 -1.82 -12.71
CA LEU A 392 5.46 -2.18 -13.74
C LEU A 392 6.61 -1.17 -13.80
N LEU A 393 6.35 0.13 -13.65
CA LEU A 393 7.38 1.18 -13.58
C LEU A 393 8.28 1.02 -12.36
N ILE A 394 7.71 0.71 -11.20
CA ILE A 394 8.50 0.42 -9.97
C ILE A 394 9.35 -0.84 -10.19
N LEU A 395 8.78 -1.87 -10.80
CA LEU A 395 9.45 -3.15 -11.05
C LEU A 395 10.60 -3.01 -12.07
N THR A 396 10.37 -2.28 -13.16
CA THR A 396 11.39 -1.97 -14.18
C THR A 396 12.47 -1.05 -13.63
N SER A 397 12.12 -0.04 -12.83
CA SER A 397 13.09 0.78 -12.10
C SER A 397 13.97 -0.06 -11.16
N TYR A 398 13.36 -1.02 -10.45
CA TYR A 398 14.10 -1.96 -9.61
C TYR A 398 15.02 -2.88 -10.43
N PHE A 399 14.54 -3.38 -11.57
CA PHE A 399 15.35 -4.19 -12.48
C PHE A 399 16.56 -3.41 -13.01
N PHE A 400 16.36 -2.17 -13.46
CA PHE A 400 17.45 -1.30 -13.90
C PHE A 400 18.43 -0.99 -12.76
N TRP A 401 17.93 -0.73 -11.56
CA TRP A 401 18.78 -0.57 -10.37
C TRP A 401 19.61 -1.82 -10.08
N ALA A 402 19.03 -3.02 -10.23
CA ALA A 402 19.75 -4.28 -10.08
C ALA A 402 20.84 -4.45 -11.17
N ILE A 403 20.61 -3.99 -12.41
CA ILE A 403 21.63 -3.97 -13.47
C ILE A 403 22.77 -3.01 -13.10
N LEU A 404 22.46 -1.80 -12.64
CA LEU A 404 23.48 -0.84 -12.20
C LEU A 404 24.32 -1.40 -11.04
N ASP A 405 23.72 -2.15 -10.13
CA ASP A 405 24.44 -2.83 -9.06
C ASP A 405 25.40 -3.92 -9.59
N ILE A 406 25.05 -4.61 -10.68
CA ILE A 406 25.95 -5.57 -11.35
C ILE A 406 27.13 -4.82 -11.97
N VAL A 407 26.87 -3.73 -12.70
CA VAL A 407 27.94 -2.89 -13.30
C VAL A 407 28.89 -2.36 -12.22
N ASN A 408 28.33 -1.97 -11.06
CA ASN A 408 29.10 -1.51 -9.90
C ASN A 408 29.72 -2.65 -9.06
N LYS A 409 29.69 -3.90 -9.51
CA LYS A 409 30.23 -5.10 -8.82
C LYS A 409 29.67 -5.34 -7.41
N LYS A 410 28.47 -4.83 -7.14
CA LYS A 410 27.72 -5.07 -5.89
C LYS A 410 26.92 -6.38 -5.95
N ARG A 411 26.56 -6.82 -7.16
CA ARG A 411 25.90 -8.09 -7.45
C ARG A 411 26.80 -8.92 -8.36
N GLU A 412 26.92 -10.20 -8.05
CA GLU A 412 27.69 -11.17 -8.84
C GLU A 412 26.81 -12.39 -9.13
N PHE A 413 27.06 -13.03 -10.28
CA PHE A 413 26.32 -14.22 -10.67
C PHE A 413 26.71 -15.40 -9.79
N GLN A 414 25.73 -16.01 -9.11
CA GLN A 414 25.95 -17.18 -8.25
C GLN A 414 25.46 -18.50 -8.87
N GLY A 415 24.95 -18.48 -10.11
CA GLY A 415 24.44 -19.68 -10.78
C GLY A 415 23.02 -20.09 -10.38
N LEU A 416 22.49 -21.08 -11.10
CA LEU A 416 21.20 -21.73 -10.82
C LEU A 416 21.43 -22.94 -9.91
N ASP A 417 21.61 -22.70 -8.60
CA ASP A 417 21.71 -23.79 -7.64
C ASP A 417 20.36 -24.50 -7.40
N LYS A 418 20.38 -25.65 -6.70
CA LYS A 418 19.15 -26.39 -6.35
C LYS A 418 18.15 -25.55 -5.53
N SER A 419 18.62 -24.56 -4.77
CA SER A 419 17.77 -23.68 -3.95
C SER A 419 17.03 -22.64 -4.82
N VAL A 420 17.71 -22.05 -5.81
CA VAL A 420 17.13 -21.12 -6.78
C VAL A 420 16.10 -21.84 -7.63
N LEU A 421 16.42 -23.05 -8.14
CA LEU A 421 15.49 -23.87 -8.89
C LEU A 421 14.23 -24.23 -8.08
N LYS A 422 14.40 -24.62 -6.81
CA LYS A 422 13.25 -24.91 -5.93
C LYS A 422 12.37 -23.68 -5.72
N LYS A 423 12.95 -22.51 -5.43
CA LYS A 423 12.20 -21.26 -5.19
C LYS A 423 11.51 -20.74 -6.45
N SER A 424 12.18 -20.82 -7.60
CA SER A 424 11.62 -20.49 -8.91
C SER A 424 10.44 -21.42 -9.25
N SER A 425 10.60 -22.73 -9.05
CA SER A 425 9.52 -23.70 -9.28
C SER A 425 8.32 -23.46 -8.37
N THR A 426 8.54 -23.15 -7.09
CA THR A 426 7.43 -22.81 -6.17
C THR A 426 6.71 -21.53 -6.57
N MET A 427 7.42 -20.54 -7.11
CA MET A 427 6.79 -19.31 -7.61
C MET A 427 5.98 -19.56 -8.88
N LEU A 428 6.52 -20.35 -9.82
CA LEU A 428 5.76 -20.82 -11.00
C LEU A 428 4.48 -21.54 -10.59
N LEU A 429 4.56 -22.44 -9.61
CA LEU A 429 3.40 -23.19 -9.13
C LEU A 429 2.36 -22.27 -8.48
N SER A 430 2.79 -21.20 -7.79
CA SER A 430 1.88 -20.21 -7.21
C SER A 430 1.17 -19.33 -8.25
N ILE A 431 1.67 -19.28 -9.48
CA ILE A 431 1.05 -18.53 -10.59
C ILE A 431 -0.08 -19.34 -11.26
N VAL A 432 -0.08 -20.68 -11.15
CA VAL A 432 -1.06 -21.55 -11.82
C VAL A 432 -2.51 -21.18 -11.52
N PRO A 433 -2.94 -20.96 -10.25
CA PRO A 433 -4.31 -20.54 -9.97
C PRO A 433 -4.71 -19.20 -10.62
N PHE A 434 -3.77 -18.29 -10.85
CA PHE A 434 -4.07 -17.04 -11.55
C PHE A 434 -4.23 -17.25 -13.05
N ILE A 435 -3.43 -18.13 -13.64
CA ILE A 435 -3.60 -18.52 -15.05
C ILE A 435 -4.96 -19.18 -15.24
N LEU A 436 -5.34 -20.11 -14.36
CA LEU A 436 -6.67 -20.71 -14.36
C LEU A 436 -7.76 -19.66 -14.18
N GLY A 437 -7.57 -18.70 -13.27
CA GLY A 437 -8.47 -17.57 -13.07
C GLY A 437 -8.64 -16.72 -14.32
N LEU A 438 -7.56 -16.42 -15.05
CA LEU A 438 -7.63 -15.73 -16.33
C LEU A 438 -8.37 -16.57 -17.37
N ILE A 439 -8.14 -17.89 -17.43
CA ILE A 439 -8.83 -18.76 -18.40
C ILE A 439 -10.34 -18.75 -18.19
N ILE A 440 -10.82 -18.83 -16.93
CA ILE A 440 -12.25 -18.86 -16.61
C ILE A 440 -12.90 -17.47 -16.52
N LEU A 441 -12.12 -16.39 -16.53
CA LEU A 441 -12.64 -15.03 -16.34
C LEU A 441 -13.75 -14.64 -17.33
N PRO A 442 -13.65 -14.94 -18.65
CA PRO A 442 -14.73 -14.65 -19.59
C PRO A 442 -16.01 -15.42 -19.28
N GLN A 443 -15.88 -16.66 -18.82
CA GLN A 443 -17.00 -17.49 -18.40
C GLN A 443 -17.65 -16.91 -17.14
N ALA A 444 -16.84 -16.47 -16.18
CA ALA A 444 -17.31 -15.85 -14.94
C ALA A 444 -18.06 -14.52 -15.15
N ILE A 445 -17.71 -13.73 -16.17
CA ILE A 445 -18.32 -12.41 -16.37
C ILE A 445 -19.63 -12.51 -17.15
N ALA A 446 -19.67 -13.33 -18.21
CA ALA A 446 -20.78 -13.35 -19.16
C ALA A 446 -21.06 -14.73 -19.76
N ASN A 447 -20.45 -15.79 -19.22
CA ASN A 447 -20.46 -17.13 -19.82
C ASN A 447 -19.94 -17.16 -21.27
N PHE A 448 -18.96 -16.30 -21.58
CA PHE A 448 -18.41 -16.12 -22.94
C PHE A 448 -17.03 -16.78 -23.07
N ASP A 449 -16.58 -16.93 -24.32
CA ASP A 449 -15.18 -17.17 -24.62
C ASP A 449 -14.39 -15.84 -24.71
N TRP A 450 -13.06 -15.93 -24.81
CA TRP A 450 -12.20 -14.75 -24.90
C TRP A 450 -12.46 -13.92 -26.17
N LYS A 451 -12.84 -14.55 -27.28
CA LYS A 451 -13.07 -13.82 -28.53
C LYS A 451 -14.33 -12.96 -28.40
N SER A 452 -15.40 -13.53 -27.86
CA SER A 452 -16.69 -12.87 -27.67
C SER A 452 -16.63 -11.79 -26.60
N ILE A 453 -16.02 -12.02 -25.43
CA ILE A 453 -16.00 -10.99 -24.38
C ILE A 453 -15.28 -9.71 -24.82
N LEU A 454 -14.18 -9.84 -25.58
CA LEU A 454 -13.42 -8.70 -26.11
C LEU A 454 -14.23 -7.87 -27.13
N VAL A 455 -15.26 -8.45 -27.75
CA VAL A 455 -16.19 -7.75 -28.64
C VAL A 455 -17.23 -6.94 -27.86
N TRP A 456 -17.51 -7.25 -26.60
CA TRP A 456 -18.55 -6.55 -25.83
C TRP A 456 -17.98 -5.61 -24.75
N THR A 457 -16.77 -5.89 -24.23
CA THR A 457 -16.11 -5.03 -23.24
C THR A 457 -15.39 -3.83 -23.89
N PRO A 458 -15.14 -2.74 -23.12
CA PRO A 458 -14.25 -1.65 -23.51
C PRO A 458 -12.83 -2.15 -23.85
N GLU A 459 -12.10 -1.45 -24.73
CA GLU A 459 -10.69 -1.82 -25.04
C GLU A 459 -9.76 -1.69 -23.82
N SER A 460 -10.14 -0.85 -22.84
CA SER A 460 -9.42 -0.74 -21.57
C SER A 460 -9.40 -2.05 -20.79
N PHE A 461 -10.39 -2.93 -20.95
CA PHE A 461 -10.41 -4.27 -20.39
C PHE A 461 -9.30 -5.14 -20.99
N ASP A 462 -9.21 -5.21 -22.32
CA ASP A 462 -8.16 -5.95 -23.04
C ASP A 462 -6.76 -5.47 -22.63
N PHE A 463 -6.58 -4.15 -22.58
CA PHE A 463 -5.32 -3.55 -22.15
C PHE A 463 -4.97 -3.89 -20.71
N MET A 464 -5.95 -3.83 -19.79
CA MET A 464 -5.77 -4.23 -18.39
C MET A 464 -5.33 -5.68 -18.27
N ILE A 465 -5.98 -6.62 -18.98
CA ILE A 465 -5.62 -8.05 -18.96
C ILE A 465 -4.19 -8.27 -19.46
N LYS A 466 -3.79 -7.60 -20.55
CA LYS A 466 -2.40 -7.64 -21.04
C LYS A 466 -1.41 -7.13 -20.00
N LEU A 467 -1.75 -6.07 -19.27
CA LEU A 467 -0.93 -5.55 -18.17
C LEU A 467 -0.85 -6.51 -16.99
N VAL A 468 -1.92 -7.21 -16.63
CA VAL A 468 -1.91 -8.25 -15.58
C VAL A 468 -0.94 -9.36 -15.96
N ILE A 469 -1.05 -9.90 -17.18
CA ILE A 469 -0.16 -10.95 -17.69
C ILE A 469 1.29 -10.44 -17.73
N GLY A 470 1.51 -9.22 -18.22
CA GLY A 470 2.82 -8.58 -18.27
C GLY A 470 3.43 -8.38 -16.88
N ALA A 471 2.63 -7.93 -15.90
CA ALA A 471 3.05 -7.76 -14.51
C ALA A 471 3.44 -9.09 -13.86
N MET A 472 2.66 -10.16 -14.09
CA MET A 472 2.98 -11.50 -13.59
C MET A 472 4.29 -12.02 -14.19
N ALA A 473 4.45 -11.93 -15.51
CA ALA A 473 5.65 -12.39 -16.20
C ALA A 473 6.89 -11.59 -15.81
N ALA A 474 6.79 -10.26 -15.78
CA ALA A 474 7.89 -9.39 -15.37
C ALA A 474 8.28 -9.62 -13.90
N SER A 475 7.30 -9.81 -13.01
CA SER A 475 7.56 -10.08 -11.58
C SER A 475 8.30 -11.39 -11.39
N TYR A 476 7.89 -12.43 -12.10
CA TYR A 476 8.58 -13.71 -12.12
C TYR A 476 10.02 -13.57 -12.64
N PHE A 477 10.20 -12.89 -13.77
CA PHE A 477 11.51 -12.67 -14.36
C PHE A 477 12.45 -11.90 -13.42
N VAL A 478 12.02 -10.77 -12.88
CA VAL A 478 12.82 -9.95 -11.96
C VAL A 478 13.12 -10.70 -10.66
N TYR A 479 12.17 -11.51 -10.17
CA TYR A 479 12.41 -12.37 -9.00
C TYR A 479 13.53 -13.38 -9.25
N VAL A 480 13.47 -14.12 -10.36
CA VAL A 480 14.51 -15.12 -10.72
C VAL A 480 15.83 -14.41 -11.00
N PHE A 481 15.83 -13.31 -11.74
CA PHE A 481 17.01 -12.51 -12.04
C PHE A 481 17.73 -12.05 -10.77
N THR A 482 16.99 -11.47 -9.81
CA THR A 482 17.60 -10.99 -8.55
C THR A 482 17.99 -12.12 -7.60
N MET A 483 17.53 -13.34 -7.82
CA MET A 483 18.05 -14.54 -7.14
C MET A 483 19.38 -15.01 -7.74
N CYS A 484 19.53 -14.98 -9.06
CA CYS A 484 20.78 -15.33 -9.74
C CYS A 484 21.88 -14.29 -9.50
N PHE A 485 21.50 -13.02 -9.28
CA PHE A 485 22.39 -11.88 -9.00
C PHE A 485 22.09 -11.25 -7.62
N PRO A 486 22.37 -11.95 -6.51
CA PRO A 486 22.08 -11.45 -5.18
C PRO A 486 23.01 -10.28 -4.79
N GLU A 487 22.47 -9.26 -4.11
CA GLU A 487 23.27 -8.17 -3.51
C GLU A 487 24.05 -8.73 -2.30
N LYS A 488 25.37 -8.55 -2.25
CA LYS A 488 26.23 -8.76 -1.06
C LYS A 488 25.65 -8.21 0.24
N ASN A 489 25.07 -7.01 0.26
CA ASN A 489 24.40 -6.41 1.40
C ASN A 489 23.01 -7.02 1.61
N ALA A 490 22.84 -7.75 2.73
CA ALA A 490 21.61 -8.43 3.08
C ALA A 490 20.38 -7.51 3.17
N TYR A 491 20.56 -6.26 3.61
CA TYR A 491 19.48 -5.28 3.75
C TYR A 491 19.00 -4.76 2.39
N LYS A 492 19.93 -4.37 1.52
CA LYS A 492 19.63 -3.93 0.15
C LYS A 492 19.03 -5.05 -0.70
N ARG A 493 19.36 -6.30 -0.40
CA ARG A 493 18.74 -7.49 -1.00
C ARG A 493 17.27 -7.66 -0.57
N ALA A 494 16.94 -7.35 0.69
CA ALA A 494 15.63 -7.62 1.27
C ALA A 494 14.58 -6.54 0.97
N ILE A 495 14.95 -5.25 1.06
CA ILE A 495 14.02 -4.11 0.97
C ILE A 495 13.12 -4.15 -0.29
N PRO A 496 13.65 -4.31 -1.52
CA PRO A 496 12.80 -4.26 -2.71
C PRO A 496 11.75 -5.36 -2.75
N ARG A 497 12.09 -6.57 -2.29
CA ARG A 497 11.14 -7.70 -2.20
C ARG A 497 10.05 -7.44 -1.17
N ILE A 498 10.42 -6.84 -0.04
CA ILE A 498 9.46 -6.44 0.99
C ILE A 498 8.50 -5.40 0.42
N VAL A 499 9.01 -4.35 -0.24
CA VAL A 499 8.18 -3.28 -0.82
C VAL A 499 7.23 -3.83 -1.89
N LEU A 500 7.73 -4.61 -2.85
CA LEU A 500 6.90 -5.20 -3.91
C LEU A 500 5.80 -6.12 -3.35
N MET A 501 6.13 -6.95 -2.35
CA MET A 501 5.14 -7.82 -1.71
C MET A 501 4.14 -7.06 -0.83
N SER A 502 4.55 -5.95 -0.21
CA SER A 502 3.63 -5.05 0.52
C SER A 502 2.62 -4.42 -0.42
N ILE A 503 3.04 -3.95 -1.60
CA ILE A 503 2.16 -3.40 -2.63
C ILE A 503 1.20 -4.48 -3.14
N LEU A 504 1.71 -5.65 -3.51
CA LEU A 504 0.88 -6.76 -4.00
C LEU A 504 -0.16 -7.21 -2.96
N SER A 505 0.27 -7.36 -1.69
CA SER A 505 -0.63 -7.72 -0.59
C SER A 505 -1.68 -6.64 -0.34
N GLY A 506 -1.30 -5.36 -0.39
CA GLY A 506 -2.22 -4.23 -0.20
C GLY A 506 -3.24 -4.12 -1.34
N LEU A 507 -2.82 -4.29 -2.59
CA LEU A 507 -3.72 -4.31 -3.75
C LEU A 507 -4.68 -5.51 -3.71
N SER A 508 -4.19 -6.70 -3.33
CA SER A 508 -5.04 -7.89 -3.20
C SER A 508 -6.14 -7.67 -2.16
N ASN A 509 -5.80 -7.02 -1.05
CA ASN A 509 -6.78 -6.66 -0.02
C ASN A 509 -7.87 -5.71 -0.55
N VAL A 510 -7.50 -4.76 -1.42
CA VAL A 510 -8.46 -3.86 -2.10
C VAL A 510 -9.36 -4.63 -3.05
N VAL A 511 -8.78 -5.50 -3.91
CA VAL A 511 -9.55 -6.35 -4.83
C VAL A 511 -10.54 -7.26 -4.08
N ALA A 512 -10.17 -7.78 -2.91
CA ALA A 512 -11.08 -8.58 -2.10
C ALA A 512 -12.33 -7.77 -1.67
N ILE A 513 -12.17 -6.48 -1.36
CA ILE A 513 -13.29 -5.59 -1.04
C ILE A 513 -14.14 -5.34 -2.27
N ILE A 514 -13.51 -5.10 -3.44
CA ILE A 514 -14.22 -4.90 -4.71
C ILE A 514 -15.12 -6.11 -4.99
N ILE A 515 -14.58 -7.34 -4.90
CA ILE A 515 -15.34 -8.57 -5.10
C ILE A 515 -16.52 -8.68 -4.11
N ILE A 516 -16.30 -8.36 -2.83
CA ILE A 516 -17.38 -8.38 -1.83
C ILE A 516 -18.48 -7.38 -2.18
N THR A 517 -18.13 -6.16 -2.55
CA THR A 517 -19.11 -5.12 -2.87
C THR A 517 -19.80 -5.35 -4.21
N SER A 518 -19.09 -5.89 -5.22
CA SER A 518 -19.66 -6.19 -6.53
C SER A 518 -20.56 -7.41 -6.51
N ALA A 519 -20.35 -8.34 -5.57
CA ALA A 519 -21.24 -9.49 -5.37
C ALA A 519 -22.64 -9.10 -4.84
N ILE A 520 -22.80 -7.88 -4.30
CA ILE A 520 -24.09 -7.39 -3.80
C ILE A 520 -24.96 -7.03 -5.00
N GLY A 521 -25.84 -7.95 -5.40
CA GLY A 521 -26.78 -7.74 -6.51
C GLY A 521 -26.23 -8.11 -7.90
N SER A 522 -25.19 -8.94 -7.98
CA SER A 522 -24.70 -9.50 -9.24
C SER A 522 -25.37 -10.82 -9.58
N ASP A 523 -25.67 -11.04 -10.86
CA ASP A 523 -26.15 -12.32 -11.40
C ASP A 523 -25.02 -13.32 -11.73
N VAL A 524 -23.79 -13.05 -11.28
CA VAL A 524 -22.63 -13.93 -11.49
C VAL A 524 -22.71 -15.16 -10.59
N ASP A 525 -22.43 -16.35 -11.13
CA ASP A 525 -22.47 -17.59 -10.36
C ASP A 525 -21.55 -17.53 -9.13
N LEU A 526 -22.08 -18.02 -8.01
CA LEU A 526 -21.42 -18.01 -6.72
C LEU A 526 -20.06 -18.72 -6.76
N GLU A 527 -19.91 -19.76 -7.59
CA GLU A 527 -18.65 -20.50 -7.70
C GLU A 527 -17.49 -19.63 -8.19
N TYR A 528 -17.73 -18.73 -9.16
CA TYR A 528 -16.71 -17.83 -9.66
C TYR A 528 -16.36 -16.76 -8.65
N ILE A 529 -17.37 -16.18 -7.98
CA ILE A 529 -17.16 -15.20 -6.90
C ILE A 529 -16.28 -15.81 -5.81
N ILE A 530 -16.60 -17.03 -5.37
CA ILE A 530 -15.82 -17.76 -4.36
C ILE A 530 -14.40 -18.04 -4.86
N TYR A 531 -14.22 -18.48 -6.10
CA TYR A 531 -12.90 -18.76 -6.68
C TYR A 531 -12.00 -17.53 -6.65
N PHE A 532 -12.45 -16.41 -7.20
CA PHE A 532 -11.66 -15.18 -7.27
C PHE A 532 -11.43 -14.57 -5.87
N TYR A 533 -12.41 -14.70 -4.97
CA TYR A 533 -12.24 -14.28 -3.58
C TYR A 533 -11.18 -15.12 -2.85
N LEU A 534 -11.22 -16.45 -2.95
CA LEU A 534 -10.26 -17.35 -2.34
C LEU A 534 -8.85 -17.16 -2.90
N LEU A 535 -8.73 -16.93 -4.21
CA LEU A 535 -7.47 -16.59 -4.84
C LEU A 535 -6.92 -15.30 -4.23
N THR A 536 -7.70 -14.23 -4.25
CA THR A 536 -7.30 -12.89 -3.78
C THR A 536 -6.94 -12.87 -2.30
N ILE A 537 -7.74 -13.51 -1.44
CA ILE A 537 -7.46 -13.57 0.01
C ILE A 537 -6.20 -14.40 0.29
N SER A 538 -5.93 -15.44 -0.51
CA SER A 538 -4.70 -16.23 -0.37
C SER A 538 -3.46 -15.39 -0.66
N VAL A 539 -3.48 -14.55 -1.69
CA VAL A 539 -2.39 -13.59 -1.98
C VAL A 539 -2.20 -12.63 -0.84
N TYR A 540 -3.29 -12.06 -0.33
CA TYR A 540 -3.24 -11.14 0.80
C TYR A 540 -2.62 -11.80 2.05
N LEU A 541 -3.12 -12.96 2.47
CA LEU A 541 -2.65 -13.63 3.68
C LEU A 541 -1.19 -14.10 3.56
N LEU A 542 -0.83 -14.71 2.44
CA LEU A 542 0.54 -15.20 2.19
C LEU A 542 1.52 -14.03 2.01
N GLY A 543 1.12 -12.99 1.28
CA GLY A 543 1.89 -11.77 1.08
C GLY A 543 2.15 -11.05 2.39
N ARG A 544 1.10 -10.84 3.21
CA ARG A 544 1.20 -10.24 4.54
C ARG A 544 2.12 -11.04 5.45
N ARG A 545 1.98 -12.37 5.48
CA ARG A 545 2.88 -13.25 6.25
C ARG A 545 4.33 -13.13 5.78
N PHE A 546 4.57 -13.12 4.48
CA PHE A 546 5.90 -12.96 3.89
C PHE A 546 6.54 -11.63 4.30
N VAL A 547 5.81 -10.53 4.18
CA VAL A 547 6.26 -9.18 4.56
C VAL A 547 6.62 -9.15 6.05
N GLN A 548 5.74 -9.64 6.93
CA GLN A 548 5.95 -9.63 8.38
C GLN A 548 7.21 -10.41 8.79
N VAL A 549 7.39 -11.63 8.29
CA VAL A 549 8.53 -12.49 8.66
C VAL A 549 9.85 -11.90 8.17
N ASN A 550 9.90 -11.39 6.94
CA ASN A 550 11.14 -10.81 6.40
C ASN A 550 11.51 -9.50 7.09
N LEU A 551 10.53 -8.68 7.47
CA LEU A 551 10.78 -7.45 8.21
C LEU A 551 11.28 -7.72 9.64
N ILE A 552 10.78 -8.75 10.33
CA ILE A 552 11.33 -9.17 11.63
C ILE A 552 12.81 -9.57 11.50
N ARG A 553 13.16 -10.38 10.49
CA ARG A 553 14.56 -10.78 10.25
C ARG A 553 15.45 -9.58 9.91
N PHE A 554 14.95 -8.67 9.08
CA PHE A 554 15.62 -7.41 8.74
C PHE A 554 15.89 -6.58 9.99
N ALA A 555 14.88 -6.37 10.84
CA ALA A 555 15.00 -5.58 12.07
C ALA A 555 16.03 -6.17 13.03
N ARG A 556 15.99 -7.49 13.23
CA ARG A 556 16.92 -8.19 14.13
C ARG A 556 18.36 -8.11 13.63
N GLY A 557 18.57 -8.26 12.32
CA GLY A 557 19.88 -8.04 11.70
C GLY A 557 20.38 -6.60 11.92
N LEU A 558 19.53 -5.61 11.64
CA LEU A 558 19.89 -4.20 11.81
C LEU A 558 20.28 -3.87 13.25
N VAL A 559 19.53 -4.37 14.22
CA VAL A 559 19.84 -4.23 15.66
C VAL A 559 21.18 -4.87 16.01
N PHE A 560 21.47 -6.05 15.48
CA PHE A 560 22.76 -6.72 15.68
C PHE A 560 23.91 -5.88 15.12
N ASP A 561 23.82 -5.45 13.86
CA ASP A 561 24.87 -4.67 13.21
C ASP A 561 25.09 -3.30 13.86
N LEU A 562 24.01 -2.64 14.31
CA LEU A 562 24.12 -1.39 15.06
C LEU A 562 24.83 -1.60 16.40
N ARG A 563 24.52 -2.69 17.13
CA ARG A 563 25.21 -3.01 18.39
C ARG A 563 26.69 -3.29 18.17
N VAL A 564 27.03 -4.12 17.18
CA VAL A 564 28.43 -4.42 16.84
C VAL A 564 29.17 -3.14 16.47
N ARG A 565 28.59 -2.31 15.59
CA ARG A 565 29.19 -1.04 15.18
C ARG A 565 29.40 -0.07 16.35
N LEU A 566 28.44 0.04 17.27
CA LEU A 566 28.57 0.88 18.46
C LEU A 566 29.68 0.37 19.38
N VAL A 567 29.76 -0.95 19.59
CA VAL A 567 30.82 -1.59 20.38
C VAL A 567 32.19 -1.36 19.74
N ASP A 568 32.34 -1.62 18.44
CA ASP A 568 33.59 -1.41 17.70
C ASP A 568 34.04 0.06 17.78
N LYS A 569 33.09 1.00 17.69
CA LYS A 569 33.37 2.44 17.83
C LYS A 569 33.88 2.80 19.23
N ILE A 570 33.29 2.23 20.27
CA ILE A 570 33.71 2.42 21.66
C ILE A 570 35.13 1.87 21.87
N PHE A 571 35.43 0.66 21.37
CA PHE A 571 36.77 0.08 21.46
C PHE A 571 37.82 0.84 20.63
N ALA A 572 37.42 1.49 19.55
CA ALA A 572 38.29 2.35 18.72
C ALA A 572 38.55 3.74 19.33
N THR A 573 38.04 4.03 20.53
CA THR A 573 38.18 5.34 21.18
C THR A 573 39.33 5.32 22.18
N SER A 574 40.10 6.40 22.28
CA SER A 574 41.16 6.51 23.29
C SER A 574 40.59 6.55 24.71
N TYR A 575 41.34 6.02 25.69
CA TYR A 575 40.92 5.99 27.09
C TYR A 575 40.56 7.39 27.63
N GLN A 576 41.37 8.39 27.29
CA GLN A 576 41.15 9.81 27.65
C GLN A 576 39.77 10.34 27.20
N LYS A 577 39.33 10.00 25.98
CA LYS A 577 38.02 10.40 25.47
C LYS A 577 36.91 9.56 26.13
N PHE A 578 37.13 8.26 26.30
CA PHE A 578 36.18 7.35 26.94
C PHE A 578 35.82 7.77 28.37
N GLU A 579 36.81 8.21 29.15
CA GLU A 579 36.61 8.65 30.55
C GLU A 579 35.68 9.87 30.68
N ARG A 580 35.53 10.67 29.61
CA ARG A 580 34.62 11.83 29.58
C ARG A 580 33.18 11.46 29.21
N ILE A 581 32.94 10.23 28.75
CA ILE A 581 31.59 9.78 28.33
C ILE A 581 30.82 9.33 29.57
N ASP A 582 29.59 9.85 29.71
CA ASP A 582 28.68 9.40 30.76
C ASP A 582 28.35 7.89 30.62
N ARG A 583 28.55 7.12 31.69
CA ARG A 583 28.31 5.66 31.70
C ARG A 583 26.84 5.32 31.45
N GLY A 584 25.92 6.12 31.98
CA GLY A 584 24.48 5.94 31.78
C GLY A 584 24.06 6.12 30.32
N ARG A 585 24.70 7.07 29.62
CA ARG A 585 24.52 7.30 28.19
C ARG A 585 24.95 6.10 27.35
N ILE A 586 26.10 5.48 27.66
CA ILE A 586 26.57 4.27 26.95
C ILE A 586 25.55 3.14 27.08
N TYR A 587 25.07 2.88 28.30
CA TYR A 587 24.10 1.82 28.55
C TYR A 587 22.77 2.08 27.82
N THR A 588 22.25 3.31 27.91
CA THR A 588 20.98 3.70 27.28
C THR A 588 21.05 3.58 25.76
N VAL A 589 22.15 4.02 25.13
CA VAL A 589 22.31 3.96 23.68
C VAL A 589 22.42 2.51 23.20
N LEU A 590 23.27 1.69 23.83
CA LEU A 590 23.50 0.29 23.44
C LEU A 590 22.27 -0.61 23.66
N ASN A 591 21.49 -0.35 24.70
CA ASN A 591 20.36 -1.19 25.07
C ASN A 591 19.03 -0.66 24.58
N ASP A 592 18.58 0.48 25.13
CA ASP A 592 17.21 0.99 24.99
C ASP A 592 16.97 1.61 23.61
N ASP A 593 17.88 2.47 23.16
CA ASP A 593 17.72 3.17 21.88
C ASP A 593 17.86 2.18 20.70
N VAL A 594 18.82 1.23 20.72
CA VAL A 594 18.90 0.22 19.65
C VAL A 594 17.69 -0.71 19.67
N ASN A 595 17.22 -1.13 20.84
CA ASN A 595 16.04 -2.00 20.92
C ASN A 595 14.78 -1.29 20.39
N SER A 596 14.65 0.02 20.63
CA SER A 596 13.56 0.84 20.09
C SER A 596 13.52 0.79 18.55
N ILE A 597 14.68 0.88 17.87
CA ILE A 597 14.77 0.72 16.41
C ILE A 597 14.22 -0.64 15.95
N GLY A 598 14.58 -1.71 16.66
CA GLY A 598 14.10 -3.05 16.34
C GLY A 598 12.58 -3.17 16.42
N GLN A 599 11.97 -2.61 17.48
CA GLN A 599 10.53 -2.65 17.70
C GLN A 599 9.74 -1.82 16.67
N SER A 600 10.29 -0.68 16.23
CA SER A 600 9.65 0.19 15.24
C SER A 600 9.46 -0.43 13.86
N THR A 601 10.10 -1.56 13.57
CA THR A 601 9.93 -2.22 12.26
C THR A 601 8.52 -2.77 12.07
N ASN A 602 7.86 -3.25 13.13
CA ASN A 602 6.46 -3.69 13.05
C ASN A 602 5.51 -2.52 12.76
N ILE A 603 5.85 -1.33 13.25
CA ILE A 603 5.08 -0.09 13.01
C ILE A 603 5.14 0.27 11.53
N PHE A 604 6.30 0.17 10.88
CA PHE A 604 6.41 0.41 9.43
C PHE A 604 5.56 -0.55 8.59
N VAL A 605 5.50 -1.84 8.95
CA VAL A 605 4.64 -2.81 8.24
C VAL A 605 3.19 -2.35 8.28
N GLY A 606 2.71 -2.08 9.50
CA GLY A 606 1.33 -1.66 9.75
C GLY A 606 1.02 -0.39 8.98
N LEU A 607 1.88 0.62 9.11
CA LEU A 607 1.74 1.90 8.43
C LEU A 607 1.67 1.76 6.91
N ILE A 608 2.64 1.08 6.29
CA ILE A 608 2.70 0.93 4.82
C ILE A 608 1.46 0.17 4.32
N THR A 609 1.09 -0.93 5.00
CA THR A 609 -0.08 -1.72 4.62
C THR A 609 -1.36 -0.90 4.74
N SER A 610 -1.51 -0.16 5.85
CA SER A 610 -2.66 0.72 6.06
C SER A 610 -2.73 1.82 5.01
N VAL A 611 -1.63 2.51 4.72
CA VAL A 611 -1.59 3.59 3.72
C VAL A 611 -1.96 3.06 2.33
N ILE A 612 -1.38 1.94 1.90
CA ILE A 612 -1.69 1.34 0.59
C ILE A 612 -3.17 0.92 0.52
N THR A 613 -3.67 0.31 1.58
CA THR A 613 -5.07 -0.12 1.67
C THR A 613 -6.02 1.08 1.62
N THR A 614 -5.70 2.15 2.36
CA THR A 614 -6.49 3.39 2.39
C THR A 614 -6.50 4.08 1.02
N ILE A 615 -5.35 4.21 0.38
CA ILE A 615 -5.24 4.80 -0.96
C ILE A 615 -6.04 3.95 -1.96
N GLY A 616 -5.86 2.63 -1.97
CA GLY A 616 -6.56 1.75 -2.91
C GLY A 616 -8.07 1.75 -2.71
N ALA A 617 -8.55 1.81 -1.47
CA ALA A 617 -9.97 1.96 -1.18
C ALA A 617 -10.55 3.29 -1.69
N PHE A 618 -9.84 4.40 -1.55
CA PHE A 618 -10.29 5.69 -2.13
C PHE A 618 -10.20 5.70 -3.65
N ILE A 619 -9.22 5.03 -4.25
CA ILE A 619 -9.16 4.86 -5.71
C ILE A 619 -10.40 4.10 -6.19
N TYR A 620 -10.80 3.04 -5.48
CA TYR A 620 -12.02 2.30 -5.78
C TYR A 620 -13.29 3.15 -5.59
N LEU A 621 -13.43 3.87 -4.49
CA LEU A 621 -14.58 4.77 -4.30
C LEU A 621 -14.63 5.84 -5.40
N ALA A 622 -13.47 6.38 -5.79
CA ALA A 622 -13.37 7.39 -6.85
C ALA A 622 -13.75 6.84 -8.23
N SER A 623 -13.52 5.54 -8.49
CA SER A 623 -13.96 4.91 -9.74
C SER A 623 -15.47 4.75 -9.83
N ILE A 624 -16.16 4.66 -8.68
CA ILE A 624 -17.63 4.59 -8.63
C ILE A 624 -18.26 5.98 -8.61
N ALA A 625 -17.84 6.84 -7.67
CA ALA A 625 -18.37 8.20 -7.53
C ALA A 625 -17.27 9.18 -7.12
N PHE A 626 -16.65 9.81 -8.11
CA PHE A 626 -15.49 10.69 -7.92
C PHE A 626 -15.77 11.83 -6.94
N TRP A 627 -16.84 12.61 -7.13
CA TRP A 627 -17.15 13.77 -6.29
C TRP A 627 -17.55 13.41 -4.86
N ALA A 628 -18.34 12.35 -4.68
CA ALA A 628 -18.68 11.83 -3.35
C ALA A 628 -17.42 11.35 -2.61
N THR A 629 -16.45 10.78 -3.34
CA THR A 629 -15.16 10.39 -2.78
C THR A 629 -14.33 11.60 -2.37
N VAL A 630 -14.25 12.63 -3.21
CA VAL A 630 -13.55 13.89 -2.88
C VAL A 630 -14.16 14.51 -1.62
N LEU A 631 -15.48 14.57 -1.51
CA LEU A 631 -16.16 15.07 -0.30
C LEU A 631 -15.81 14.22 0.93
N SER A 632 -15.82 12.89 0.80
CA SER A 632 -15.42 11.97 1.88
C SER A 632 -13.97 12.19 2.33
N ILE A 633 -13.04 12.40 1.39
CA ILE A 633 -11.64 12.72 1.68
C ILE A 633 -11.54 14.06 2.40
N LEU A 634 -12.25 15.10 1.94
CA LEU A 634 -12.26 16.42 2.58
C LEU A 634 -12.77 16.34 4.02
N LEU A 635 -13.84 15.58 4.25
CA LEU A 635 -14.36 15.32 5.59
C LEU A 635 -13.30 14.61 6.45
N ILE A 636 -12.67 13.55 5.95
CA ILE A 636 -11.60 12.85 6.67
C ILE A 636 -10.42 13.77 6.99
N VAL A 637 -10.01 14.64 6.06
CA VAL A 637 -8.92 15.60 6.29
C VAL A 637 -9.31 16.61 7.37
N ALA A 638 -10.55 17.11 7.36
CA ALA A 638 -11.06 17.99 8.41
C ALA A 638 -11.08 17.29 9.78
N LEU A 639 -11.57 16.06 9.84
CA LEU A 639 -11.58 15.24 11.05
C LEU A 639 -10.16 14.91 11.53
N ALA A 640 -9.23 14.63 10.60
CA ALA A 640 -7.83 14.40 10.89
C ALA A 640 -7.12 15.65 11.42
N ALA A 641 -7.49 16.85 10.95
CA ALA A 641 -6.98 18.11 11.48
C ALA A 641 -7.46 18.36 12.92
N ILE A 642 -8.73 18.07 13.21
CA ILE A 642 -9.28 18.10 14.58
C ILE A 642 -8.52 17.12 15.46
N TYR A 643 -8.38 15.87 15.02
CA TYR A 643 -7.63 14.85 15.74
C TYR A 643 -6.17 15.27 15.99
N TYR A 644 -5.48 15.78 14.97
CA TYR A 644 -4.10 16.25 15.09
C TYR A 644 -3.96 17.34 16.15
N SER A 645 -4.87 18.32 16.17
CA SER A 645 -4.90 19.38 17.18
C SER A 645 -5.04 18.80 18.60
N VAL A 646 -5.90 17.80 18.79
CA VAL A 646 -6.08 17.11 20.07
C VAL A 646 -4.82 16.33 20.48
N VAL A 647 -4.19 15.61 19.54
CA VAL A 647 -2.98 14.81 19.79
C VAL A 647 -1.77 15.68 20.12
N GLN A 648 -1.59 16.81 19.43
CA GLN A 648 -0.48 17.72 19.68
C GLN A 648 -0.47 18.20 21.14
N SER A 649 -1.65 18.48 21.71
CA SER A 649 -1.80 18.83 23.12
C SER A 649 -1.40 17.71 24.09
N THR A 650 -1.50 16.45 23.67
CA THR A 650 -1.20 15.26 24.47
C THR A 650 0.31 15.01 24.54
N ASN A 651 1.04 15.25 23.45
CA ASN A 651 2.49 15.03 23.38
C ASN A 651 3.27 15.80 24.48
N THR A 652 2.88 17.03 24.78
CA THR A 652 3.51 17.83 25.85
C THR A 652 3.37 17.20 27.24
N TYR A 653 2.32 16.42 27.50
CA TYR A 653 2.16 15.72 28.78
C TYR A 653 3.04 14.47 28.86
N PHE A 654 3.22 13.76 27.75
CA PHE A 654 4.21 12.68 27.66
C PHE A 654 5.63 13.20 27.86
N GLU A 655 5.95 14.39 27.36
CA GLU A 655 7.24 15.05 27.64
C GLU A 655 7.41 15.32 29.14
N LYS A 656 6.42 15.97 29.79
CA LYS A 656 6.44 16.21 31.24
C LYS A 656 6.54 14.93 32.07
N ALA A 657 5.86 13.86 31.66
CA ALA A 657 5.96 12.55 32.31
C ALA A 657 7.35 11.93 32.13
N ARG A 658 7.97 12.11 30.96
CA ARG A 658 9.33 11.65 30.68
C ARG A 658 10.36 12.38 31.55
N ASP A 659 10.18 13.67 31.81
CA ASP A 659 11.06 14.43 32.70
C ASP A 659 10.99 13.93 34.14
N GLU A 660 9.78 13.71 34.69
CA GLU A 660 9.61 13.11 36.02
C GLU A 660 10.17 11.68 36.08
N ARG A 661 10.04 10.90 35.01
CA ARG A 661 10.67 9.58 34.90
C ARG A 661 12.19 9.67 34.99
N ASN A 662 12.81 10.67 34.36
CA ASN A 662 14.25 10.86 34.41
C ASN A 662 14.71 11.24 35.84
N ILE A 663 13.93 12.07 36.55
CA ILE A 663 14.19 12.40 37.97
C ILE A 663 14.10 11.15 38.84
N PHE A 664 13.05 10.35 38.68
CA PHE A 664 12.88 9.09 39.41
C PHE A 664 14.04 8.12 39.17
N MET A 665 14.44 7.92 37.91
CA MET A 665 15.59 7.06 37.58
C MET A 665 16.90 7.59 38.16
N ARG A 666 17.09 8.92 38.19
CA ARG A 666 18.27 9.53 38.83
C ARG A 666 18.30 9.27 40.34
N LEU A 667 17.17 9.37 41.04
CA LEU A 667 17.07 9.04 42.47
C LEU A 667 17.29 7.54 42.73
N LEU A 668 16.78 6.66 41.85
CA LEU A 668 17.04 5.22 41.96
C LEU A 668 18.53 4.90 41.80
N ASN A 669 19.20 5.46 40.80
CA ASN A 669 20.64 5.27 40.63
C ASN A 669 21.42 5.82 41.82
N GLY A 670 21.05 7.02 42.31
CA GLY A 670 21.63 7.59 43.52
C GLY A 670 21.41 6.74 44.78
N MET A 671 20.27 6.06 44.90
CA MET A 671 20.02 5.09 45.97
C MET A 671 20.94 3.87 45.86
N ILE A 672 21.13 3.33 44.65
CA ILE A 672 21.98 2.15 44.42
C ILE A 672 23.43 2.49 44.75
N ASP A 673 23.92 3.63 44.25
CA ASP A 673 25.30 4.06 44.45
C ASP A 673 25.58 4.50 45.89
N GLY A 674 24.63 5.22 46.51
CA GLY A 674 24.74 5.81 47.85
C GLY A 674 24.06 5.01 48.96
N PHE A 675 23.75 3.73 48.73
CA PHE A 675 22.92 2.95 49.65
C PHE A 675 23.53 2.86 51.05
N LYS A 676 24.87 2.78 51.13
CA LYS A 676 25.61 2.70 52.39
C LYS A 676 25.45 3.99 53.18
N GLU A 677 25.65 5.14 52.54
CA GLU A 677 25.60 6.50 53.09
C GLU A 677 24.18 6.89 53.54
N ILE A 678 23.17 6.42 52.82
CA ILE A 678 21.76 6.62 53.18
C ILE A 678 21.38 5.71 54.36
N SER A 679 21.95 4.50 54.45
CA SER A 679 21.64 3.53 55.51
C SER A 679 22.16 3.90 56.91
N LEU A 680 23.13 4.83 57.01
CA LEU A 680 23.72 5.26 58.28
C LEU A 680 22.75 6.05 59.18
N HIS A 681 21.82 6.81 58.59
CA HIS A 681 20.88 7.63 59.34
C HIS A 681 19.46 7.30 58.92
N ARG A 682 18.64 6.81 59.87
CA ARG A 682 17.23 6.46 59.61
C ARG A 682 16.43 7.64 59.06
N ASN A 683 16.67 8.86 59.55
CA ASN A 683 15.98 10.07 59.05
C ASN A 683 16.37 10.38 57.60
N LYS A 684 17.66 10.35 57.26
CA LYS A 684 18.15 10.51 55.87
C LYS A 684 17.57 9.44 54.94
N LYS A 685 17.52 8.18 55.41
CA LYS A 685 16.89 7.08 54.66
C LYS A 685 15.40 7.31 54.43
N HIS A 686 14.70 7.80 55.46
CA HIS A 686 13.29 8.14 55.36
C HIS A 686 13.07 9.30 54.38
N GLU A 687 13.81 10.41 54.49
CA GLU A 687 13.74 11.56 53.58
C GLU A 687 14.04 11.16 52.13
N TYR A 688 15.09 10.36 51.89
CA TYR A 688 15.42 9.90 50.54
C TYR A 688 14.36 8.94 49.98
N GLN A 689 13.81 8.06 50.82
CA GLN A 689 12.69 7.19 50.44
C GLN A 689 11.43 8.01 50.14
N GLU A 690 11.18 9.08 50.89
CA GLU A 690 10.09 10.02 50.67
C GLU A 690 10.26 10.74 49.34
N ASP A 691 11.46 11.24 49.02
CA ASP A 691 11.78 11.86 47.72
C ASP A 691 11.54 10.89 46.54
N ILE A 692 11.98 9.64 46.67
CA ILE A 692 11.69 8.60 45.66
C ILE A 692 10.18 8.40 45.53
N THR A 693 9.47 8.30 46.65
CA THR A 693 8.01 8.06 46.67
C THR A 693 7.26 9.25 46.06
N LEU A 694 7.67 10.48 46.36
CA LEU A 694 7.12 11.71 45.80
C LEU A 694 7.41 11.84 44.31
N SER A 695 8.61 11.47 43.86
CA SER A 695 8.95 11.44 42.43
C SER A 695 8.17 10.35 41.69
N ALA A 696 8.03 9.17 42.29
CA ALA A 696 7.19 8.09 41.75
C ALA A 696 5.72 8.50 41.67
N ASP A 697 5.18 9.19 42.68
CA ASP A 697 3.80 9.71 42.66
C ASP A 697 3.62 10.81 41.60
N ARG A 698 4.57 11.74 41.47
CA ARG A 698 4.55 12.75 40.39
C ARG A 698 4.59 12.10 39.02
N PHE A 699 5.48 11.13 38.81
CA PHE A 699 5.54 10.36 37.57
C PHE A 699 4.20 9.65 37.31
N ARG A 700 3.66 8.91 38.28
CA ARG A 700 2.34 8.24 38.20
C ARG A 700 1.23 9.21 37.80
N LYS A 701 1.15 10.38 38.44
CA LYS A 701 0.14 11.40 38.13
C LYS A 701 0.31 11.94 36.72
N LYS A 702 1.53 12.31 36.31
CA LYS A 702 1.80 12.87 34.98
C LYS A 702 1.58 11.86 33.87
N ILE A 703 2.04 10.62 34.03
CA ILE A 703 1.84 9.56 33.04
C ILE A 703 0.36 9.18 32.95
N SER A 704 -0.36 9.08 34.07
CA SER A 704 -1.80 8.80 34.06
C SER A 704 -2.60 9.92 33.36
N ILE A 705 -2.26 11.19 33.60
CA ILE A 705 -2.88 12.31 32.86
C ILE A 705 -2.57 12.22 31.37
N ALA A 706 -1.33 11.87 31.00
CA ALA A 706 -0.94 11.72 29.59
C ALA A 706 -1.71 10.57 28.93
N ASP A 707 -1.79 9.41 29.58
CA ASP A 707 -2.50 8.23 29.09
C ASP A 707 -4.01 8.49 28.98
N VAL A 708 -4.64 9.12 29.96
CA VAL A 708 -6.08 9.50 29.89
C VAL A 708 -6.32 10.48 28.73
N ARG A 709 -5.44 11.46 28.54
CA ARG A 709 -5.55 12.38 27.39
C ARG A 709 -5.35 11.67 26.06
N PHE A 710 -4.42 10.72 25.99
CA PHE A 710 -4.21 9.89 24.80
C PHE A 710 -5.45 9.04 24.51
N VAL A 711 -6.03 8.38 25.52
CA VAL A 711 -7.27 7.62 25.37
C VAL A 711 -8.40 8.53 24.89
N ASN A 712 -8.56 9.73 25.45
CA ASN A 712 -9.58 10.67 25.00
C ASN A 712 -9.34 11.13 23.55
N ALA A 713 -8.08 11.40 23.17
CA ALA A 713 -7.72 11.74 21.80
C ALA A 713 -8.03 10.60 20.84
N PHE A 714 -7.69 9.37 21.22
CA PHE A 714 -7.96 8.16 20.47
C PHE A 714 -9.47 7.92 20.29
N LEU A 715 -10.24 7.96 21.38
CA LEU A 715 -11.70 7.82 21.36
C LEU A 715 -12.36 8.92 20.53
N THR A 716 -11.82 10.14 20.56
CA THR A 716 -12.27 11.22 19.68
C THR A 716 -12.02 10.83 18.21
N GLY A 717 -10.82 10.38 17.86
CA GLY A 717 -10.50 9.92 16.51
C GLY A 717 -11.40 8.79 16.02
N GLU A 718 -11.64 7.76 16.84
CA GLU A 718 -12.52 6.63 16.52
C GLU A 718 -13.99 7.08 16.36
N SER A 719 -14.46 7.96 17.26
CA SER A 719 -15.83 8.51 17.18
C SER A 719 -16.03 9.36 15.93
N LEU A 720 -15.02 10.12 15.49
CA LEU A 720 -15.09 10.93 14.27
C LEU A 720 -15.29 10.06 13.02
N LEU A 721 -14.78 8.82 13.00
CA LEU A 721 -15.02 7.88 11.88
C LEU A 721 -16.46 7.36 11.87
N VAL A 722 -17.07 7.14 13.02
CA VAL A 722 -18.50 6.78 13.12
C VAL A 722 -19.38 7.96 12.68
N VAL A 723 -19.01 9.18 13.09
CA VAL A 723 -19.68 10.41 12.63
C VAL A 723 -19.55 10.56 11.11
N LEU A 724 -18.36 10.33 10.54
CA LEU A 724 -18.15 10.32 9.09
C LEU A 724 -19.09 9.34 8.40
N LEU A 725 -19.21 8.12 8.93
CA LEU A 725 -20.11 7.11 8.37
C LEU A 725 -21.56 7.61 8.37
N GLY A 726 -22.01 8.25 9.44
CA GLY A 726 -23.34 8.86 9.52
C GLY A 726 -23.53 10.03 8.55
N VAL A 727 -22.53 10.92 8.43
CA VAL A 727 -22.56 12.03 7.46
C VAL A 727 -22.58 11.50 6.03
N VAL A 728 -21.85 10.44 5.73
CA VAL A 728 -21.88 9.83 4.39
C VAL A 728 -23.22 9.12 4.14
N ALA A 729 -23.70 8.32 5.08
CA ALA A 729 -24.94 7.54 4.93
C ALA A 729 -26.18 8.43 4.81
N PHE A 730 -26.27 9.52 5.59
CA PHE A 730 -27.44 10.42 5.58
C PHE A 730 -27.26 11.65 4.72
N GLY A 731 -26.02 12.15 4.59
CA GLY A 731 -25.73 13.38 3.85
C GLY A 731 -25.48 13.16 2.37
N MET A 732 -24.87 12.04 1.95
CA MET A 732 -24.61 11.83 0.51
C MET A 732 -25.88 11.79 -0.33
N PRO A 733 -26.98 11.12 0.09
CA PRO A 733 -28.24 11.18 -0.68
C PRO A 733 -28.80 12.60 -0.83
N GLU A 734 -28.56 13.49 0.13
CA GLU A 734 -29.00 14.89 0.07
C GLU A 734 -28.10 15.75 -0.84
N PHE A 735 -26.77 15.52 -0.81
CA PHE A 735 -25.83 16.24 -1.67
C PHE A 735 -25.78 15.71 -3.11
N PHE A 736 -26.11 14.43 -3.29
CA PHE A 736 -26.13 13.71 -4.56
C PHE A 736 -27.46 12.95 -4.68
N PRO A 737 -28.56 13.63 -5.04
CA PRO A 737 -29.89 13.02 -5.12
C PRO A 737 -29.98 11.82 -6.08
N ASP A 738 -29.14 11.83 -7.12
CA ASP A 738 -29.05 10.74 -8.11
C ASP A 738 -28.18 9.56 -7.65
N MET A 739 -27.64 9.60 -6.43
CA MET A 739 -26.77 8.53 -5.91
C MET A 739 -27.59 7.27 -5.60
N LYS A 740 -27.31 6.20 -6.33
CA LYS A 740 -27.96 4.91 -6.12
C LYS A 740 -27.66 4.28 -4.75
N LEU A 741 -28.63 3.48 -4.28
CA LEU A 741 -28.53 2.76 -3.01
C LEU A 741 -27.33 1.80 -2.96
N TYR A 742 -27.01 1.06 -4.02
CA TYR A 742 -25.84 0.18 -4.03
C TYR A 742 -24.51 0.96 -3.97
N THR A 743 -24.45 2.14 -4.59
CA THR A 743 -23.28 3.03 -4.54
C THR A 743 -23.11 3.52 -3.10
N LEU A 744 -24.20 3.94 -2.46
CA LEU A 744 -24.19 4.32 -1.04
C LEU A 744 -23.75 3.15 -0.14
N MET A 745 -24.27 1.94 -0.37
CA MET A 745 -23.86 0.73 0.37
C MET A 745 -22.37 0.44 0.18
N SER A 746 -21.85 0.58 -1.04
CA SER A 746 -20.42 0.41 -1.33
C SER A 746 -19.56 1.40 -0.55
N PHE A 747 -19.97 2.68 -0.49
CA PHE A 747 -19.31 3.69 0.34
C PHE A 747 -19.32 3.30 1.82
N VAL A 748 -20.47 2.92 2.36
CA VAL A 748 -20.63 2.52 3.77
C VAL A 748 -19.73 1.32 4.11
N VAL A 749 -19.74 0.27 3.28
CA VAL A 749 -18.92 -0.94 3.49
C VAL A 749 -17.43 -0.62 3.44
N VAL A 750 -16.99 0.16 2.44
CA VAL A 750 -15.58 0.54 2.30
C VAL A 750 -15.13 1.45 3.45
N LEU A 751 -15.95 2.40 3.90
CA LEU A 751 -15.63 3.27 5.03
C LEU A 751 -15.57 2.51 6.36
N LEU A 752 -16.49 1.55 6.59
CA LEU A 752 -16.43 0.65 7.74
C LEU A 752 -15.13 -0.17 7.75
N TYR A 753 -14.74 -0.67 6.59
CA TYR A 753 -13.49 -1.39 6.41
C TYR A 753 -12.27 -0.49 6.70
N LEU A 754 -12.31 0.78 6.29
CA LEU A 754 -11.22 1.74 6.48
C LEU A 754 -10.94 2.11 7.94
N ILE A 755 -11.85 1.83 8.87
CA ILE A 755 -11.64 2.05 10.30
C ILE A 755 -10.34 1.37 10.78
N GLY A 756 -10.12 0.10 10.39
CA GLY A 756 -8.92 -0.65 10.77
C GLY A 756 -7.61 -0.03 10.25
N PRO A 757 -7.44 0.13 8.93
CA PRO A 757 -6.30 0.80 8.33
C PRO A 757 -6.03 2.20 8.90
N ILE A 758 -7.06 3.05 9.02
CA ILE A 758 -6.93 4.41 9.57
C ILE A 758 -6.41 4.33 11.02
N ASN A 759 -7.01 3.51 11.88
CA ASN A 759 -6.52 3.31 13.25
C ASN A 759 -5.08 2.81 13.28
N GLY A 760 -4.68 1.94 12.34
CA GLY A 760 -3.29 1.51 12.18
C GLY A 760 -2.32 2.66 11.86
N ILE A 761 -2.72 3.62 11.02
CA ILE A 761 -1.94 4.83 10.72
C ILE A 761 -1.82 5.69 11.98
N LEU A 762 -2.94 5.95 12.66
CA LEU A 762 -2.97 6.78 13.87
C LEU A 762 -2.10 6.20 14.98
N ASN A 763 -2.17 4.88 15.21
CA ASN A 763 -1.39 4.16 16.22
C ASN A 763 0.11 4.09 15.88
N SER A 764 0.50 4.35 14.62
CA SER A 764 1.90 4.34 14.21
C SER A 764 2.64 5.63 14.61
N VAL A 765 1.94 6.74 14.80
CA VAL A 765 2.55 8.07 15.04
C VAL A 765 3.46 8.10 16.28
N PRO A 766 3.03 7.66 17.49
CA PRO A 766 3.89 7.69 18.67
C PRO A 766 5.16 6.84 18.48
N GLY A 767 5.01 5.68 17.83
CA GLY A 767 6.11 4.76 17.54
C GLY A 767 7.17 5.37 16.60
N LEU A 768 6.74 6.11 15.57
CA LEU A 768 7.65 6.83 14.68
C LEU A 768 8.37 7.98 15.39
N MET A 769 7.69 8.69 16.30
CA MET A 769 8.33 9.73 17.11
C MET A 769 9.42 9.15 18.01
N GLN A 770 9.14 8.02 18.68
CA GLN A 770 10.12 7.32 19.51
C GLN A 770 11.33 6.85 18.69
N LEU A 771 11.09 6.29 17.49
CA LEU A 771 12.14 5.91 16.56
C LEU A 771 13.04 7.09 16.20
N LYS A 772 12.45 8.24 15.84
CA LYS A 772 13.20 9.45 15.48
C LYS A 772 14.10 9.91 16.63
N VAL A 773 13.60 9.88 17.86
CA VAL A 773 14.38 10.25 19.05
C VAL A 773 15.54 9.27 19.28
N ALA A 774 15.27 7.97 19.24
CA ALA A 774 16.30 6.93 19.42
C ALA A 774 17.39 7.01 18.33
N TRP A 775 16.99 7.16 17.07
CA TRP A 775 17.91 7.34 15.95
C TRP A 775 18.81 8.56 16.13
N ASN A 776 18.24 9.71 16.49
CA ASN A 776 19.00 10.94 16.70
C ASN A 776 20.00 10.83 17.86
N ARG A 777 19.72 10.00 18.88
CA ARG A 777 20.64 9.74 20.00
C ARG A 777 21.79 8.83 19.58
N ILE A 778 21.48 7.75 18.86
CA ILE A 778 22.48 6.82 18.32
C ILE A 778 23.39 7.54 17.32
N HIS A 779 22.81 8.34 16.41
CA HIS A 779 23.58 9.07 15.41
C HIS A 779 24.52 10.08 16.03
N ARG A 780 24.04 10.90 16.98
CA ARG A 780 24.88 11.82 17.76
C ARG A 780 25.98 11.09 18.52
N PHE A 781 25.68 9.94 19.13
CA PHE A 781 26.69 9.14 19.82
C PHE A 781 27.78 8.62 18.88
N LEU A 782 27.42 8.21 17.66
CA LEU A 782 28.37 7.77 16.63
C LEU A 782 29.23 8.92 16.07
N GLU A 783 28.70 10.14 16.03
CA GLU A 783 29.41 11.34 15.57
C GLU A 783 30.35 11.91 16.65
N GLU A 784 29.88 12.02 17.89
CA GLU A 784 30.60 12.61 19.02
C GLU A 784 31.78 11.76 19.52
N ILE A 785 31.79 10.46 19.20
CA ILE A 785 32.86 9.54 19.55
C ILE A 785 33.74 9.35 18.31
N PRO A 786 34.75 10.21 18.07
CA PRO A 786 35.67 10.00 16.96
C PRO A 786 36.49 8.74 17.24
N ALA A 787 36.40 7.77 16.33
CA ALA A 787 37.29 6.62 16.34
C ALA A 787 38.70 7.11 16.00
N ASP A 788 39.67 6.82 16.87
CA ASP A 788 41.06 6.98 16.52
C ASP A 788 41.43 5.81 15.60
N ILE A 789 41.53 6.07 14.29
CA ILE A 789 41.79 5.05 13.26
C ILE A 789 43.07 4.25 13.58
N HIS A 790 44.04 4.89 14.24
CA HIS A 790 45.27 4.26 14.71
C HIS A 790 45.04 3.24 15.84
N VAL A 791 44.08 3.46 16.74
CA VAL A 791 43.74 2.54 17.85
C VAL A 791 42.96 1.32 17.35
N ALA A 792 42.08 1.51 16.37
CA ALA A 792 41.19 0.44 15.89
C ALA A 792 41.92 -0.72 15.16
N ASN A 793 43.08 -0.46 14.54
CA ASN A 793 43.69 -1.38 13.57
C ASN A 793 45.11 -1.85 13.95
N SER A 794 45.68 -1.42 15.06
CA SER A 794 47.06 -1.77 15.41
C SER A 794 47.11 -2.68 16.64
N ILE A 795 47.50 -3.94 16.42
CA ILE A 795 48.12 -4.75 17.47
C ILE A 795 49.60 -4.33 17.45
N PRO A 796 50.11 -3.63 18.48
CA PRO A 796 51.50 -3.20 18.49
C PRO A 796 52.42 -4.43 18.47
N ASN A 797 53.28 -4.54 17.44
CA ASN A 797 54.27 -5.61 17.36
C ASN A 797 55.54 -5.21 18.12
N VAL A 798 55.52 -5.37 19.44
CA VAL A 798 56.69 -5.12 20.28
C VAL A 798 57.52 -6.41 20.43
N GLU A 799 58.40 -6.68 19.47
CA GLU A 799 59.35 -7.79 19.57
C GLU A 799 60.41 -7.50 20.64
N ASN A 800 60.63 -8.45 21.56
CA ASN A 800 61.60 -8.38 22.66
C ASN A 800 61.49 -7.09 23.52
N LYS A 801 60.59 -7.09 24.51
CA LYS A 801 60.37 -6.04 25.53
C LYS A 801 61.58 -5.83 26.47
N LYS A 802 62.78 -5.55 25.96
CA LYS A 802 63.99 -5.24 26.75
C LYS A 802 64.01 -3.76 27.11
N LEU A 803 64.16 -3.48 28.41
CA LEU A 803 64.23 -2.13 28.95
C LEU A 803 65.66 -1.82 29.41
N HIS A 804 66.21 -0.70 28.95
CA HIS A 804 67.45 -0.09 29.44
C HIS A 804 67.15 1.22 30.20
N ASN A 805 66.35 2.10 29.60
CA ASN A 805 65.89 3.34 30.22
C ASN A 805 64.45 3.70 29.80
N LEU A 806 63.76 4.45 30.65
CA LEU A 806 62.51 5.17 30.37
C LEU A 806 62.77 6.65 30.64
N SER A 807 62.57 7.54 29.66
CA SER A 807 62.68 8.99 29.85
C SER A 807 61.39 9.73 29.50
N LEU A 808 61.10 10.78 30.25
CA LEU A 808 60.13 11.81 29.93
C LEU A 808 60.93 13.05 29.57
N ASP A 809 60.67 13.59 28.38
CA ASP A 809 61.37 14.75 27.86
C ASP A 809 60.36 15.90 27.73
N GLN A 810 60.44 16.88 28.62
CA GLN A 810 59.58 18.08 28.67
C GLN A 810 58.07 17.75 28.56
N ILE A 811 57.62 16.71 29.27
CA ILE A 811 56.23 16.26 29.18
C ILE A 811 55.29 17.27 29.81
N GLU A 812 54.30 17.70 29.03
CA GLU A 812 53.22 18.59 29.44
C GLU A 812 51.86 17.96 29.15
N TYR A 813 50.87 18.24 30.00
CA TYR A 813 49.49 17.86 29.77
C TYR A 813 48.52 18.85 30.43
N GLU A 814 47.47 19.22 29.72
CA GLU A 814 46.43 20.15 30.18
C GLU A 814 45.03 19.50 30.15
N TYR A 815 44.31 19.59 31.26
CA TYR A 815 42.86 19.39 31.29
C TYR A 815 42.16 20.67 30.87
N LYS A 816 41.28 20.56 29.88
CA LYS A 816 40.48 21.67 29.37
C LYS A 816 39.01 21.52 29.78
N ASP A 817 38.37 22.63 30.13
CA ASP A 817 36.92 22.70 30.35
C ASP A 817 36.14 22.67 29.02
N THR A 818 34.81 22.79 29.10
CA THR A 818 33.92 22.84 27.93
C THR A 818 34.12 24.05 27.03
N ASP A 819 34.68 25.14 27.56
CA ASP A 819 34.96 26.39 26.84
C ASP A 819 36.41 26.45 26.30
N GLY A 820 37.21 25.41 26.57
CA GLY A 820 38.58 25.26 26.11
C GLY A 820 39.66 25.84 27.04
N ASN A 821 39.29 26.33 28.23
CA ASN A 821 40.22 26.88 29.21
C ASN A 821 40.93 25.77 29.99
N THR A 822 42.21 25.98 30.31
CA THR A 822 42.99 25.04 31.11
C THR A 822 42.56 25.09 32.58
N VAL A 823 42.03 23.99 33.09
CA VAL A 823 41.57 23.82 34.48
C VAL A 823 42.71 23.35 35.38
N PHE A 824 43.56 22.45 34.87
CA PHE A 824 44.70 21.89 35.58
C PHE A 824 45.73 21.38 34.58
N GLY A 825 47.00 21.64 34.82
CA GLY A 825 48.10 21.20 33.97
C GLY A 825 49.22 20.54 34.78
N ILE A 826 49.95 19.64 34.14
CA ILE A 826 51.22 19.10 34.65
C ILE A 826 52.31 19.33 33.61
N GLY A 827 53.54 19.57 34.04
CA GLY A 827 54.67 19.82 33.14
C GLY A 827 55.20 21.26 33.10
N PRO A 828 56.33 21.49 32.39
CA PRO A 828 57.15 20.46 31.74
C PRO A 828 57.87 19.57 32.76
N ILE A 829 57.80 18.24 32.57
CA ILE A 829 58.45 17.25 33.43
C ILE A 829 59.56 16.55 32.65
N ASP A 830 60.78 16.58 33.21
CA ASP A 830 61.89 15.71 32.81
C ASP A 830 62.10 14.63 33.89
N LEU A 831 62.15 13.37 33.46
CA LEU A 831 62.39 12.24 34.34
C LEU A 831 63.15 11.15 33.58
N THR A 832 64.14 10.50 34.18
CA THR A 832 64.83 9.35 33.59
C THR A 832 64.92 8.24 34.62
N LEU A 833 64.34 7.09 34.31
CA LEU A 833 64.34 5.88 35.13
C LEU A 833 65.20 4.81 34.46
N LYS A 834 66.08 4.14 35.21
CA LYS A 834 66.89 3.05 34.67
C LYS A 834 66.19 1.70 34.86
N SER A 835 66.59 0.75 34.04
CA SER A 835 66.17 -0.65 34.18
C SER A 835 66.56 -1.21 35.54
N GLY A 836 65.64 -1.88 36.23
CA GLY A 836 65.89 -2.49 37.54
C GLY A 836 65.99 -1.51 38.72
N GLU A 837 65.42 -0.31 38.62
CA GLU A 837 65.29 0.65 39.74
C GLU A 837 63.87 0.64 40.34
N ILE A 838 63.79 0.91 41.64
CA ILE A 838 62.54 1.21 42.36
C ILE A 838 62.44 2.72 42.55
N THR A 839 61.42 3.32 41.95
CA THR A 839 61.16 4.76 42.06
C THR A 839 59.84 5.01 42.78
N PHE A 840 59.87 5.88 43.79
CA PHE A 840 58.65 6.34 44.47
C PHE A 840 58.25 7.73 43.99
N ILE A 841 56.95 7.91 43.73
CA ILE A 841 56.35 9.21 43.43
C ILE A 841 55.40 9.57 44.57
N VAL A 842 55.70 10.66 45.26
CA VAL A 842 55.01 11.11 46.47
C VAL A 842 54.45 12.51 46.25
N GLY A 843 53.55 12.97 47.10
CA GLY A 843 53.00 14.35 47.02
C GLY A 843 51.54 14.41 47.40
N GLY A 844 50.99 15.60 47.67
CA GLY A 844 49.62 15.77 48.15
C GLY A 844 48.52 15.27 47.20
N ASN A 845 47.28 15.17 47.71
CA ASN A 845 46.11 14.91 46.85
C ASN A 845 45.94 16.05 45.84
N GLY A 846 45.61 15.72 44.59
CA GLY A 846 45.48 16.71 43.53
C GLY A 846 46.79 17.28 42.97
N SER A 847 47.96 16.78 43.37
CA SER A 847 49.24 17.28 42.86
C SER A 847 49.57 16.86 41.41
N GLY A 848 48.81 15.90 40.86
CA GLY A 848 48.94 15.42 39.48
C GLY A 848 49.49 13.99 39.32
N LYS A 849 49.72 13.25 40.41
CA LYS A 849 50.34 11.89 40.40
C LYS A 849 49.64 10.90 39.47
N THR A 850 48.31 10.79 39.58
CA THR A 850 47.52 9.91 38.72
C THR A 850 47.54 10.36 37.25
N THR A 851 47.58 11.68 36.98
CA THR A 851 47.72 12.20 35.61
C THR A 851 49.08 11.82 35.03
N LEU A 852 50.16 11.94 35.82
CA LEU A 852 51.50 11.48 35.44
C LEU A 852 51.51 9.96 35.19
N ALA A 853 50.83 9.16 36.03
CA ALA A 853 50.69 7.72 35.82
C ALA A 853 49.99 7.38 34.48
N LYS A 854 48.93 8.11 34.13
CA LYS A 854 48.22 7.95 32.85
C LYS A 854 49.09 8.35 31.65
N LEU A 855 49.97 9.33 31.79
CA LEU A 855 50.93 9.71 30.73
C LEU A 855 52.06 8.67 30.59
N LEU A 856 52.64 8.23 31.71
CA LEU A 856 53.70 7.22 31.75
C LEU A 856 53.29 5.92 31.06
N THR A 857 52.04 5.50 31.28
CA THR A 857 51.46 4.25 30.77
C THR A 857 50.92 4.37 29.35
N GLY A 858 50.96 5.57 28.74
CA GLY A 858 50.41 5.82 27.40
C GLY A 858 48.88 5.94 27.32
N LEU A 859 48.15 5.85 28.44
CA LEU A 859 46.69 6.03 28.46
C LEU A 859 46.27 7.45 28.05
N TYR A 860 47.08 8.45 28.40
CA TYR A 860 46.91 9.85 27.98
C TYR A 860 48.00 10.23 26.99
N LYS A 861 47.65 11.07 26.01
CA LYS A 861 48.61 11.67 25.09
C LYS A 861 49.08 13.01 25.67
N PRO A 862 50.40 13.24 25.80
CA PRO A 862 50.90 14.54 26.24
C PRO A 862 50.53 15.66 25.26
N THR A 863 50.30 16.87 25.77
CA THR A 863 50.10 18.08 24.95
C THR A 863 51.42 18.64 24.44
N GLY A 864 52.52 18.42 25.18
CA GLY A 864 53.89 18.78 24.81
C GLY A 864 54.89 17.74 25.31
N GLY A 865 56.06 17.64 24.66
CA GLY A 865 57.10 16.66 25.00
C GLY A 865 56.83 15.23 24.49
N ALA A 866 57.65 14.26 24.94
CA ALA A 866 57.53 12.85 24.55
C ALA A 866 58.03 11.89 25.63
N VAL A 867 57.42 10.69 25.68
CA VAL A 867 57.89 9.57 26.51
C VAL A 867 58.72 8.62 25.64
N LYS A 868 59.91 8.27 26.09
CA LYS A 868 60.88 7.46 25.35
C LYS A 868 61.27 6.21 26.10
N ILE A 869 61.32 5.08 25.41
CA ILE A 869 61.92 3.83 25.90
C ILE A 869 63.21 3.62 25.12
N ASN A 870 64.33 3.37 25.82
CA ASN A 870 65.64 3.17 25.20
C ASN A 870 66.03 4.33 24.26
N ASN A 871 65.70 5.58 24.64
CA ASN A 871 65.85 6.80 23.84
C ASN A 871 64.99 6.90 22.56
N HIS A 872 64.09 5.95 22.31
CA HIS A 872 63.15 5.98 21.18
C HIS A 872 61.77 6.44 21.62
N SER A 873 61.19 7.43 20.92
CA SER A 873 59.81 7.84 21.13
C SER A 873 58.88 6.75 20.59
N LEU A 874 58.04 6.19 21.45
CA LEU A 874 57.04 5.20 21.07
C LEU A 874 55.67 5.85 20.89
N SER A 875 54.79 5.20 20.14
CA SER A 875 53.37 5.55 20.21
C SER A 875 52.80 5.16 21.58
N ASN A 876 51.72 5.82 21.99
CA ASN A 876 51.02 5.51 23.23
C ASN A 876 50.60 4.03 23.36
N LEU A 877 50.22 3.40 22.24
CA LEU A 877 49.81 1.99 22.21
C LEU A 877 51.00 1.06 22.46
N GLU A 878 52.12 1.31 21.78
CA GLU A 878 53.36 0.54 22.00
C GLU A 878 53.92 0.77 23.40
N LEU A 879 53.83 1.99 23.93
CA LEU A 879 54.27 2.33 25.28
C LEU A 879 53.49 1.51 26.33
N SER A 880 52.17 1.40 26.17
CA SER A 880 51.31 0.67 27.12
C SER A 880 51.69 -0.81 27.28
N GLU A 881 52.24 -1.44 26.23
CA GLU A 881 52.70 -2.83 26.25
C GLU A 881 53.90 -3.09 27.18
N TYR A 882 54.63 -2.06 27.61
CA TYR A 882 55.75 -2.20 28.54
C TYR A 882 55.33 -2.21 30.00
N PHE A 883 54.06 -1.91 30.30
CA PHE A 883 53.57 -1.70 31.67
C PHE A 883 52.59 -2.79 32.11
N SER A 884 52.75 -3.23 33.35
CA SER A 884 51.68 -3.86 34.14
C SER A 884 51.33 -2.93 35.30
N VAL A 885 50.05 -2.63 35.45
CA VAL A 885 49.60 -1.53 36.30
C VAL A 885 48.49 -1.95 37.23
N VAL A 886 48.59 -1.56 38.51
CA VAL A 886 47.46 -1.56 39.43
C VAL A 886 47.09 -0.11 39.75
N PHE A 887 46.07 0.40 39.06
CA PHE A 887 45.49 1.74 39.33
C PHE A 887 44.62 1.73 40.60
N SER A 888 44.38 2.92 41.17
CA SER A 888 43.42 3.13 42.27
C SER A 888 42.29 4.07 41.80
N PRO A 889 41.03 3.61 41.68
CA PRO A 889 40.57 2.23 41.86
C PRO A 889 40.97 1.31 40.69
N SER A 890 41.16 0.01 40.98
CA SER A 890 41.45 -1.02 39.97
C SER A 890 40.19 -1.79 39.56
N HIS A 891 40.22 -2.34 38.33
CA HIS A 891 39.17 -3.23 37.82
C HIS A 891 39.75 -4.63 37.56
N LEU A 892 38.96 -5.66 37.87
CA LEU A 892 39.30 -7.05 37.59
C LEU A 892 38.25 -7.65 36.68
N PHE A 893 38.70 -8.22 35.56
CA PHE A 893 37.87 -9.04 34.71
C PHE A 893 37.81 -10.46 35.27
N LYS A 894 36.66 -11.13 35.15
CA LYS A 894 36.53 -12.53 35.55
C LYS A 894 37.42 -13.45 34.70
N LYS A 895 37.56 -13.13 33.41
CA LYS A 895 38.44 -13.83 32.48
C LYS A 895 39.83 -13.19 32.44
N LEU A 896 40.85 -14.02 32.37
CA LEU A 896 42.24 -13.59 32.13
C LEU A 896 42.42 -13.30 30.64
N TYR A 897 42.63 -12.04 30.30
CA TYR A 897 42.95 -11.60 28.95
C TYR A 897 44.47 -11.42 28.81
N ASN A 898 45.02 -11.73 27.64
CA ASN A 898 46.46 -11.66 27.33
C ASN A 898 47.40 -12.52 28.22
N ILE A 899 46.84 -13.48 28.98
CA ILE A 899 47.56 -14.40 29.84
C ILE A 899 47.08 -15.82 29.53
N ASP A 900 47.99 -16.75 29.22
CA ASP A 900 47.69 -18.18 29.11
C ASP A 900 48.07 -18.89 30.42
N ALA A 901 47.06 -19.28 31.20
CA ALA A 901 47.27 -20.00 32.45
C ALA A 901 47.59 -21.49 32.26
N ARG A 902 47.42 -22.04 31.04
CA ARG A 902 47.64 -23.48 30.78
C ARG A 902 49.12 -23.83 30.95
N GLY A 903 49.39 -24.85 31.76
CA GLY A 903 50.76 -25.32 32.03
C GLY A 903 51.52 -24.52 33.10
N LYS A 904 50.89 -23.50 33.70
CA LYS A 904 51.45 -22.68 34.79
C LYS A 904 50.76 -22.94 36.14
N GLU A 905 50.05 -24.05 36.29
CA GLU A 905 49.18 -24.31 37.44
C GLU A 905 49.96 -24.28 38.76
N LYS A 906 51.18 -24.82 38.77
CA LYS A 906 52.04 -24.81 39.97
C LYS A 906 52.52 -23.40 40.35
N GLU A 907 52.86 -22.58 39.36
CA GLU A 907 53.29 -21.19 39.55
C GLU A 907 52.13 -20.33 40.05
N ILE A 908 50.96 -20.50 39.44
CA ILE A 908 49.69 -19.87 39.84
C ILE A 908 49.33 -20.25 41.28
N ASP A 909 49.35 -21.54 41.62
CA ASP A 909 49.02 -22.01 42.96
C ASP A 909 50.00 -21.49 44.01
N ALA A 910 51.30 -21.42 43.68
CA ALA A 910 52.31 -20.85 44.55
C ALA A 910 52.07 -19.36 44.77
N LEU A 911 51.82 -18.60 43.71
CA LEU A 911 51.61 -17.15 43.77
C LEU A 911 50.29 -16.80 44.48
N LEU A 912 49.21 -17.55 44.25
CA LEU A 912 47.96 -17.43 45.01
C LEU A 912 48.16 -17.76 46.49
N ASN A 913 49.05 -18.69 46.83
CA ASN A 913 49.39 -18.98 48.21
C ASN A 913 50.16 -17.82 48.85
N THR A 914 51.18 -17.29 48.16
CA THR A 914 52.00 -16.15 48.61
C THR A 914 51.13 -14.91 48.87
N LEU A 915 50.13 -14.67 48.01
CA LEU A 915 49.20 -13.54 48.15
C LEU A 915 48.01 -13.83 49.09
N GLN A 916 47.98 -15.00 49.74
CA GLN A 916 46.92 -15.48 50.63
C GLN A 916 45.52 -15.49 49.99
N LEU A 917 45.46 -15.90 48.72
CA LEU A 917 44.22 -16.01 47.92
C LEU A 917 43.85 -17.46 47.58
N LYS A 918 44.74 -18.44 47.81
CA LYS A 918 44.57 -19.85 47.41
C LYS A 918 43.26 -20.48 47.89
N GLU A 919 42.79 -20.14 49.09
CA GLU A 919 41.54 -20.68 49.63
C GLU A 919 40.28 -20.03 49.06
N LYS A 920 40.42 -18.89 48.38
CA LYS A 920 39.30 -18.05 47.90
C LYS A 920 39.16 -18.06 46.38
N VAL A 921 40.27 -18.12 45.66
CA VAL A 921 40.31 -17.98 44.19
C VAL A 921 40.98 -19.21 43.58
N LYS A 922 40.33 -19.77 42.56
CA LYS A 922 40.89 -20.79 41.66
C LYS A 922 40.77 -20.30 40.22
N ILE A 923 41.62 -20.80 39.33
CA ILE A 923 41.55 -20.47 37.91
C ILE A 923 41.02 -21.70 37.17
N ILE A 924 39.88 -21.55 36.50
CA ILE A 924 39.20 -22.63 35.76
C ILE A 924 38.93 -22.11 34.35
N ASN A 925 39.41 -22.81 33.32
CA ASN A 925 39.27 -22.40 31.92
C ASN A 925 39.71 -20.94 31.64
N ASN A 926 40.83 -20.51 32.24
CA ASN A 926 41.36 -19.15 32.15
C ASN A 926 40.45 -18.06 32.76
N GLU A 927 39.55 -18.44 33.68
CA GLU A 927 38.70 -17.52 34.44
C GLU A 927 38.90 -17.70 35.95
N TYR A 928 38.83 -16.61 36.70
CA TYR A 928 38.76 -16.65 38.16
C TYR A 928 37.43 -17.24 38.63
N SER A 929 37.48 -18.11 39.64
CA SER A 929 36.30 -18.71 40.27
C SER A 929 35.39 -17.66 40.91
N THR A 930 35.98 -16.58 41.44
CA THR A 930 35.27 -15.41 41.98
C THR A 930 36.15 -14.17 41.87
N ILE A 931 35.51 -13.01 41.71
CA ILE A 931 36.11 -11.68 41.85
C ILE A 931 35.42 -10.87 42.96
N ASP A 932 34.47 -11.49 43.66
CA ASP A 932 33.77 -10.89 44.79
C ASP A 932 34.61 -11.05 46.06
N LEU A 933 35.54 -10.12 46.23
CA LEU A 933 36.57 -10.14 47.27
C LEU A 933 36.57 -8.83 48.07
N SER A 934 37.14 -8.85 49.28
CA SER A 934 37.38 -7.61 50.04
C SER A 934 38.31 -6.67 49.26
N ALA A 935 38.31 -5.36 49.58
CA ALA A 935 39.12 -4.38 48.85
C ALA A 935 40.62 -4.76 48.82
N GLY A 936 41.19 -5.16 49.97
CA GLY A 936 42.57 -5.61 50.07
C GLY A 936 42.85 -6.90 49.27
N GLN A 937 41.95 -7.89 49.33
CA GLN A 937 42.05 -9.13 48.54
C GLN A 937 41.94 -8.87 47.03
N ARG A 938 41.07 -7.95 46.63
CA ARG A 938 40.90 -7.53 45.23
C ARG A 938 42.16 -6.85 44.69
N LYS A 939 42.77 -5.94 45.47
CA LYS A 939 44.08 -5.34 45.13
C LYS A 939 45.20 -6.38 45.06
N ARG A 940 45.19 -7.41 45.93
CA ARG A 940 46.13 -8.55 45.84
C ARG A 940 45.90 -9.38 44.59
N LEU A 941 44.65 -9.60 44.18
CA LEU A 941 44.33 -10.32 42.96
C LEU A 941 44.69 -9.50 41.70
N ALA A 942 44.57 -8.17 41.74
CA ALA A 942 45.09 -7.29 40.68
C ALA A 942 46.62 -7.36 40.59
N LEU A 943 47.32 -7.37 41.72
CA LEU A 943 48.76 -7.57 41.77
C LEU A 943 49.17 -8.96 41.23
N PHE A 944 48.43 -10.01 41.60
CA PHE A 944 48.58 -11.35 41.04
C PHE A 944 48.51 -11.32 39.50
N GLN A 945 47.51 -10.64 38.95
CA GLN A 945 47.35 -10.51 37.51
C GLN A 945 48.54 -9.79 36.86
N CYS A 946 48.96 -8.65 37.42
CA CYS A 946 50.14 -7.92 36.93
C CYS A 946 51.40 -8.79 36.94
N TYR A 947 51.58 -9.62 37.97
CA TYR A 947 52.71 -10.55 38.03
C TYR A 947 52.68 -11.56 36.87
N LEU A 948 51.51 -12.12 36.55
CA LEU A 948 51.33 -13.05 35.44
C LEU A 948 51.55 -12.42 34.05
N GLU A 949 51.24 -11.12 33.90
CA GLU A 949 51.50 -10.35 32.67
C GLU A 949 53.01 -10.21 32.37
N ASN A 950 53.85 -10.29 33.41
CA ASN A 950 55.32 -10.32 33.32
C ASN A 950 55.95 -9.14 32.52
N SER A 951 55.37 -7.95 32.60
CA SER A 951 55.88 -6.74 31.92
C SER A 951 57.27 -6.31 32.43
N PRO A 952 58.05 -5.54 31.66
CA PRO A 952 59.34 -4.99 32.12
C PRO A 952 59.19 -3.85 33.15
N ILE A 953 58.08 -3.10 33.10
CA ILE A 953 57.78 -1.98 34.01
C ILE A 953 56.50 -2.27 34.79
N TYR A 954 56.54 -2.02 36.10
CA TYR A 954 55.38 -2.12 36.97
C TYR A 954 55.04 -0.76 37.57
N LEU A 955 53.77 -0.36 37.47
CA LEU A 955 53.26 0.83 38.12
C LEU A 955 52.21 0.46 39.17
N PHE A 956 52.44 0.88 40.41
CA PHE A 956 51.53 0.64 41.52
C PHE A 956 51.01 1.98 42.05
N ASP A 957 49.76 2.31 41.73
CA ASP A 957 49.12 3.55 42.16
C ASP A 957 48.41 3.34 43.50
N GLU A 958 48.97 3.84 44.60
CA GLU A 958 48.41 3.74 45.95
C GLU A 958 47.98 2.30 46.35
N TRP A 959 48.75 1.31 45.90
CA TRP A 959 48.40 -0.10 46.11
C TRP A 959 48.37 -0.46 47.60
N ALA A 960 49.34 0.05 48.37
CA ALA A 960 49.53 -0.30 49.78
C ALA A 960 48.55 0.39 50.75
N ALA A 961 47.80 1.39 50.29
CA ALA A 961 46.89 2.20 51.12
C ALA A 961 45.80 1.36 51.81
N ASP A 962 45.25 0.36 51.11
CA ASP A 962 44.17 -0.50 51.62
C ASP A 962 44.65 -1.87 52.15
N GLN A 963 45.97 -2.02 52.36
CA GLN A 963 46.56 -3.27 52.88
C GLN A 963 46.81 -3.19 54.39
N ASP A 964 46.69 -4.35 55.05
CA ASP A 964 47.11 -4.49 56.45
C ASP A 964 48.64 -4.28 56.59
N PRO A 965 49.13 -3.90 57.78
CA PRO A 965 50.55 -3.64 58.00
C PRO A 965 51.48 -4.80 57.60
N GLY A 966 51.02 -6.05 57.78
CA GLY A 966 51.78 -7.24 57.39
C GLY A 966 51.99 -7.32 55.89
N PHE A 967 50.92 -7.14 55.11
CA PHE A 967 51.01 -7.10 53.64
C PHE A 967 51.68 -5.85 53.09
N ARG A 968 51.54 -4.70 53.75
CA ARG A 968 52.27 -3.48 53.39
C ARG A 968 53.77 -3.69 53.55
N ASN A 969 54.18 -4.29 54.66
CA ASN A 969 55.59 -4.64 54.89
C ASN A 969 56.07 -5.68 53.87
N PHE A 970 55.28 -6.73 53.60
CA PHE A 970 55.59 -7.72 52.55
C PHE A 970 55.78 -7.04 51.18
N PHE A 971 54.86 -6.15 50.79
CA PHE A 971 54.95 -5.44 49.52
C PHE A 971 56.25 -4.63 49.41
N TYR A 972 56.53 -3.75 50.36
CA TYR A 972 57.72 -2.89 50.28
C TYR A 972 59.03 -3.62 50.57
N ARG A 973 59.11 -4.47 51.60
CA ARG A 973 60.37 -5.08 52.04
C ARG A 973 60.67 -6.42 51.40
N THR A 974 59.70 -7.08 50.78
CA THR A 974 59.88 -8.41 50.17
C THR A 974 59.63 -8.34 48.66
N LEU A 975 58.41 -7.98 48.26
CA LEU A 975 58.00 -8.08 46.86
C LEU A 975 58.75 -7.08 45.96
N LEU A 976 58.81 -5.78 46.30
CA LEU A 976 59.49 -4.81 45.44
C LEU A 976 60.98 -5.14 45.25
N PRO A 977 61.76 -5.49 46.29
CA PRO A 977 63.13 -5.96 46.14
C PRO A 977 63.26 -7.24 45.31
N GLU A 978 62.36 -8.22 45.46
CA GLU A 978 62.35 -9.43 44.64
C GLU A 978 62.09 -9.12 43.16
N MET A 979 61.12 -8.26 42.87
CA MET A 979 60.83 -7.83 41.50
C MET A 979 62.02 -7.07 40.89
N LYS A 980 62.69 -6.22 41.69
CA LYS A 980 63.93 -5.54 41.30
C LYS A 980 65.04 -6.54 40.98
N ALA A 981 65.22 -7.57 41.82
CA ALA A 981 66.20 -8.63 41.61
C ALA A 981 65.90 -9.46 40.34
N MET A 982 64.64 -9.56 39.94
CA MET A 982 64.20 -10.13 38.65
C MET A 982 64.43 -9.19 37.44
N GLY A 983 65.06 -8.03 37.66
CA GLY A 983 65.36 -7.03 36.62
C GLY A 983 64.16 -6.18 36.20
N LYS A 984 63.10 -6.11 37.03
CA LYS A 984 61.92 -5.28 36.75
C LYS A 984 62.13 -3.86 37.23
N THR A 985 61.65 -2.88 36.45
CA THR A 985 61.59 -1.48 36.90
C THR A 985 60.26 -1.23 37.60
N ILE A 986 60.28 -0.64 38.79
CA ILE A 986 59.09 -0.40 39.60
C ILE A 986 58.88 1.10 39.81
N ILE A 987 57.66 1.56 39.56
CA ILE A 987 57.18 2.90 39.88
C ILE A 987 56.03 2.75 40.90
N ALA A 988 56.24 3.18 42.14
CA ALA A 988 55.19 3.13 43.16
C ALA A 988 54.76 4.55 43.54
N ILE A 989 53.48 4.85 43.36
CA ILE A 989 52.88 6.09 43.86
C ILE A 989 52.42 5.80 45.28
N THR A 990 53.02 6.50 46.26
CA THR A 990 52.80 6.19 47.67
C THR A 990 52.90 7.42 48.56
N HIS A 991 52.29 7.31 49.74
CA HIS A 991 52.37 8.26 50.84
C HIS A 991 53.06 7.67 52.09
N ASP A 992 53.54 6.42 52.01
CA ASP A 992 54.15 5.71 53.14
C ASP A 992 55.64 6.11 53.31
N ASP A 993 55.89 7.25 53.95
CA ASP A 993 57.23 7.80 54.24
C ASP A 993 58.17 6.83 54.98
N HIS A 994 57.61 5.95 55.81
CA HIS A 994 58.33 4.90 56.54
C HIS A 994 59.12 3.94 55.63
N TYR A 995 58.75 3.80 54.35
CA TYR A 995 59.39 2.89 53.40
C TYR A 995 60.18 3.61 52.30
N PHE A 996 60.37 4.93 52.37
CA PHE A 996 61.09 5.67 51.34
C PHE A 996 62.55 5.20 51.16
N ASP A 997 63.13 4.58 52.19
CA ASP A 997 64.46 3.97 52.14
C ASP A 997 64.55 2.73 51.23
N VAL A 998 63.41 2.13 50.86
CA VAL A 998 63.34 1.00 49.90
C VAL A 998 63.55 1.48 48.47
N ALA A 999 63.18 2.72 48.15
CA ALA A 999 63.30 3.27 46.81
C ALA A 999 64.74 3.71 46.51
N ASP A 1000 65.18 3.47 45.28
CA ASP A 1000 66.44 4.01 44.77
C ASP A 1000 66.35 5.53 44.59
N THR A 1001 65.19 6.01 44.17
CA THR A 1001 64.90 7.44 44.02
C THR A 1001 63.48 7.75 44.44
N VAL A 1002 63.31 8.87 45.14
CA VAL A 1002 61.99 9.41 45.50
C VAL A 1002 61.82 10.75 44.80
N TYR A 1003 60.67 10.92 44.12
CA TYR A 1003 60.25 12.17 43.51
C TYR A 1003 59.01 12.70 44.20
N GLU A 1004 58.98 14.00 44.48
CA GLU A 1004 57.82 14.70 44.98
C GLU A 1004 57.13 15.46 43.85
N MET A 1005 55.83 15.24 43.72
CA MET A 1005 54.97 15.97 42.81
C MET A 1005 54.15 17.00 43.57
N ARG A 1006 54.30 18.27 43.19
CA ARG A 1006 53.62 19.42 43.81
C ARG A 1006 53.16 20.39 42.72
N GLU A 1007 51.87 20.74 42.73
CA GLU A 1007 51.27 21.71 41.79
C GLU A 1007 51.61 21.41 40.31
N GLY A 1008 51.56 20.13 39.91
CA GLY A 1008 51.84 19.72 38.54
C GLY A 1008 53.32 19.68 38.14
N GLN A 1009 54.24 20.01 39.05
CA GLN A 1009 55.70 19.93 38.85
C GLN A 1009 56.27 18.72 39.57
N LEU A 1010 57.27 18.06 38.97
CA LEU A 1010 57.99 16.92 39.55
C LEU A 1010 59.40 17.35 39.96
N LYS A 1011 59.76 17.13 41.22
CA LYS A 1011 61.12 17.42 41.74
C LYS A 1011 61.66 16.23 42.51
N GLN A 1012 62.97 16.03 42.50
CA GLN A 1012 63.58 14.98 43.32
C GLN A 1012 63.40 15.32 44.80
N TYR A 1013 62.85 14.39 45.58
CA TYR A 1013 62.59 14.59 46.99
C TYR A 1013 63.92 14.68 47.74
N ARG A 1014 64.17 15.83 48.37
CA ARG A 1014 65.26 16.00 49.33
C ARG A 1014 64.63 16.04 50.71
N LYS A 1015 65.07 15.16 51.60
CA LYS A 1015 64.65 15.18 53.00
C LYS A 1015 65.17 16.48 53.62
N GLU A 1016 64.32 17.51 53.69
CA GLU A 1016 64.63 18.71 54.46
C GLU A 1016 64.72 18.31 55.93
N LEU A 1017 65.89 18.51 56.53
CA LEU A 1017 66.05 18.49 57.99
C LEU A 1017 65.27 19.70 58.53
N ALA A 1018 64.01 19.48 58.90
CA ALA A 1018 63.22 20.47 59.62
C ALA A 1018 63.83 20.67 61.02
N ILE A 1019 64.59 21.75 61.17
CA ILE A 1019 64.81 22.37 62.48
C ILE A 1019 63.53 23.12 62.82
N GLU A 1020 62.95 22.80 63.97
CA GLU A 1020 61.83 23.49 64.60
C GLU A 1020 62.01 25.01 64.54
N SER A 1021 61.06 25.72 63.93
CA SER A 1021 60.78 27.09 64.33
C SER A 1021 59.34 27.47 64.06
N VAL A 1022 58.80 28.23 65.02
CA VAL A 1022 57.60 29.07 64.98
C VAL A 1022 56.30 28.42 65.46
N PHE A 1023 56.22 28.28 66.79
CA PHE A 1023 55.12 28.89 67.53
C PHE A 1023 55.11 30.41 67.28
N SER A 1024 53.99 30.96 66.79
CA SER A 1024 53.39 32.24 67.25
C SER A 1024 52.19 32.63 66.38
N ASN A 1025 51.01 32.72 67.02
CA ASN A 1025 49.89 33.68 66.89
C ASN A 1025 49.69 34.38 65.52
N GLU A 1026 48.50 34.47 64.93
CA GLU A 1026 47.16 34.82 65.45
C GLU A 1026 46.07 34.34 64.48
#